data_AF-A0A0A1DEZ9-F1
#
_entry.id   AF-A0A0A1DEZ9-F1
#
_cell.length_a   1.000
_cell.length_b   1.000
_cell.length_c   1.000
_cell.angle_alpha   90.00
_cell.angle_beta   90.00
_cell.angle_gamma   90.00
#
_symmetry.space_group_name_H-M   'P 1'
#
loop_
_entity.id
_entity.type
_entity.pdbx_description
1 polymer ?
#
loop_
_entity_poly.entity_id
_entity_poly.type
_entity_poly.pdbx_seq_one_letter_code
_entity_poly.pdbx_strand_id
1 'polypeptide(L)'
;MTITRDEHGIPHVVGDSVLAVARAQGRATAQDRAWQLDVERRRGEGTCAEVFGAAALEWDVLARRALLPDIARRAYAALSAESRAFVDAYVEGVNEVVERRWQPWTPLVVFAAQHLLFSGFPSKLWRRHLASTAGPEWVELFRVEGLPGGSNAFVVDGALTASGLPIVAGDPHRVIEAPGCYAQVRLVCTDPDDSFDVSGLTFVGVPGVQHFAHAGDVAWGITNAVADDEDIAAEELERRHGGVIARGPSGWEPVGRRVEQVRVRTDADRYDVHEVEVLVTERGPVVIGGPDEREAFSLRTPPYVLGDLGFDTILPLVRARTTDDVTAAFAGHWVGPVDNLVVADVHGAVEHRVVGRIPERDAGGRWTGWVGDLPRRVGPLLVTANDRATPEFARVGADFAPPHRATRIRALLQERVATGPLSVEDAGAVLADVRQNAGAALLDTIATLGDLTWPAAALRERLLAWDRTMATDSVEAALFAAVRAAVVEGLHAAPALRGADGSPYGELFAPWFDLRGRLRLCLPAILATDKPFGVDALQVVAAALHDVATRAEAPVPWGSGHVVVPLTPHQQFGLAAPDPVPSVAVPGDGDCVFAARALGGTGACVHGPVARYVWDLAGASRWVVPLGASGDAASPHHHDQQGVWAAGGTVPVKEPR
;
A
#
# COMPACT_ATOMS: atom_id res chain seq x y z
N MET A 1 -31.34 -12.45 9.13
CA MET A 1 -29.90 -12.40 8.80
C MET A 1 -29.47 -13.71 8.19
N THR A 2 -28.82 -13.69 7.03
CA THR A 2 -28.32 -14.89 6.33
C THR A 2 -26.90 -14.62 5.82
N ILE A 3 -26.00 -15.57 6.01
CA ILE A 3 -24.64 -15.57 5.43
C ILE A 3 -24.58 -16.76 4.48
N THR A 4 -24.44 -16.51 3.19
CA THR A 4 -24.18 -17.54 2.17
C THR A 4 -22.81 -17.31 1.55
N ARG A 5 -22.10 -18.37 1.16
CA ARG A 5 -20.83 -18.25 0.44
C ARG A 5 -21.00 -18.73 -1.01
N ASP A 6 -20.32 -18.08 -1.94
CA ASP A 6 -20.27 -18.51 -3.36
C ASP A 6 -19.23 -19.61 -3.60
N GLU A 7 -19.00 -19.96 -4.87
CA GLU A 7 -18.02 -20.96 -5.29
C GLU A 7 -16.57 -20.65 -4.89
N HIS A 8 -16.26 -19.41 -4.49
CA HIS A 8 -14.95 -18.95 -4.04
C HIS A 8 -14.90 -18.71 -2.52
N GLY A 9 -15.93 -19.13 -1.79
CA GLY A 9 -16.01 -18.95 -0.34
C GLY A 9 -16.31 -17.52 0.09
N ILE A 10 -16.68 -16.62 -0.84
CA ILE A 10 -16.89 -15.20 -0.57
C ILE A 10 -18.23 -15.01 0.15
N PRO A 11 -18.27 -14.33 1.30
CA PRO A 11 -19.52 -14.13 2.04
C PRO A 11 -20.44 -13.10 1.39
N HIS A 12 -21.69 -13.52 1.16
CA HIS A 12 -22.84 -12.65 0.90
C HIS A 12 -23.68 -12.55 2.16
N VAL A 13 -23.69 -11.36 2.74
CA VAL A 13 -24.41 -11.03 3.97
C VAL A 13 -25.72 -10.35 3.63
N VAL A 14 -26.82 -10.88 4.15
CA VAL A 14 -28.15 -10.28 4.02
C VAL A 14 -28.75 -10.04 5.41
N GLY A 15 -29.15 -8.80 5.70
CA GLY A 15 -29.79 -8.39 6.95
C GLY A 15 -31.03 -7.52 6.69
N ASP A 16 -31.93 -7.48 7.67
CA ASP A 16 -33.15 -6.66 7.67
C ASP A 16 -32.96 -5.28 8.31
N SER A 17 -31.72 -4.96 8.70
CA SER A 17 -31.28 -3.66 9.18
C SER A 17 -29.77 -3.54 8.98
N VAL A 18 -29.27 -2.31 8.92
CA VAL A 18 -27.84 -2.04 8.76
C VAL A 18 -26.98 -2.62 9.89
N LEU A 19 -27.50 -2.65 11.12
CA LEU A 19 -26.82 -3.26 12.26
C LEU A 19 -26.79 -4.80 12.17
N ALA A 20 -27.85 -5.42 11.65
CA ALA A 20 -27.84 -6.86 11.40
C ALA A 20 -26.81 -7.23 10.32
N VAL A 21 -26.66 -6.41 9.28
CA VAL A 21 -25.63 -6.57 8.24
C VAL A 21 -24.23 -6.44 8.84
N ALA A 22 -23.96 -5.40 9.64
CA ALA A 22 -22.67 -5.23 10.31
C ALA A 22 -22.29 -6.43 11.19
N ARG A 23 -23.24 -6.91 12.01
CA ARG A 23 -23.03 -8.08 12.87
C ARG A 23 -22.76 -9.35 12.08
N ALA A 24 -23.50 -9.60 11.01
CA ALA A 24 -23.20 -10.71 10.09
C ALA A 24 -21.83 -10.59 9.45
N GLN A 25 -21.45 -9.40 9.00
CA GLN A 25 -20.15 -9.17 8.39
C GLN A 25 -19.02 -9.52 9.37
N GLY A 26 -19.09 -9.02 10.61
CA GLY A 26 -18.13 -9.34 11.66
C GLY A 26 -18.03 -10.85 11.93
N ARG A 27 -19.18 -11.53 12.02
CA ARG A 27 -19.23 -12.98 12.20
C ARG A 27 -18.62 -13.74 11.02
N ALA A 28 -18.95 -13.36 9.78
CA ALA A 28 -18.41 -13.99 8.57
C ALA A 28 -16.89 -13.79 8.49
N THR A 29 -16.40 -12.56 8.69
CA THR A 29 -14.97 -12.27 8.73
C THR A 29 -14.27 -13.11 9.79
N ALA A 30 -14.84 -13.25 10.99
CA ALA A 30 -14.23 -14.08 12.02
C ALA A 30 -14.26 -15.58 11.69
N GLN A 31 -15.31 -16.09 11.05
CA GLN A 31 -15.35 -17.48 10.58
C GLN A 31 -14.27 -17.77 9.54
N ASP A 32 -13.99 -16.81 8.65
CA ASP A 32 -13.04 -17.00 7.55
C ASP A 32 -11.60 -16.63 7.93
N ARG A 33 -11.40 -15.71 8.89
CA ARG A 33 -10.13 -15.02 9.17
C ARG A 33 -9.79 -14.89 10.68
N ALA A 34 -10.33 -15.73 11.56
CA ALA A 34 -10.18 -15.60 13.02
C ALA A 34 -8.74 -15.31 13.51
N TRP A 35 -7.75 -16.07 13.03
CA TRP A 35 -6.37 -15.89 13.47
C TRP A 35 -5.75 -14.59 12.92
N GLN A 36 -6.09 -14.20 11.68
CA GLN A 36 -5.64 -12.93 11.09
C GLN A 36 -6.23 -11.75 11.89
N LEU A 37 -7.48 -11.85 12.34
CA LEU A 37 -8.09 -10.86 13.23
C LEU A 37 -7.32 -10.72 14.55
N ASP A 38 -6.86 -11.81 15.16
CA ASP A 38 -6.02 -11.71 16.37
C ASP A 38 -4.66 -11.05 16.08
N VAL A 39 -4.03 -11.37 14.95
CA VAL A 39 -2.78 -10.73 14.51
C VAL A 39 -2.98 -9.23 14.30
N GLU A 40 -4.00 -8.82 13.55
CA GLU A 40 -4.26 -7.41 13.25
C GLU A 40 -4.66 -6.61 14.50
N ARG A 41 -5.45 -7.21 15.40
CA ARG A 41 -5.71 -6.63 16.73
C ARG A 41 -4.41 -6.41 17.49
N ARG A 42 -3.53 -7.41 17.57
CA ARG A 42 -2.24 -7.30 18.27
C ARG A 42 -1.32 -6.28 17.65
N ARG A 43 -1.33 -6.19 16.31
CA ARG A 43 -0.57 -5.21 15.55
C ARG A 43 -0.99 -3.80 15.93
N GLY A 44 -2.28 -3.50 15.93
CA GLY A 44 -2.77 -2.19 16.38
C GLY A 44 -2.62 -1.92 17.87
N GLU A 45 -2.78 -2.94 18.71
CA GLU A 45 -2.64 -2.80 20.15
C GLU A 45 -1.18 -2.79 20.63
N GLY A 46 -0.19 -3.09 19.80
CA GLY A 46 1.20 -3.24 20.21
C GLY A 46 1.37 -4.37 21.23
N THR A 47 0.93 -5.57 20.86
CA THR A 47 1.05 -6.82 21.65
C THR A 47 1.43 -8.04 20.81
N CYS A 48 2.07 -7.84 19.65
CA CYS A 48 2.58 -8.89 18.79
C CYS A 48 3.69 -9.71 19.48
N ALA A 49 4.51 -9.10 20.35
CA ALA A 49 5.60 -9.78 21.05
C ALA A 49 5.11 -10.88 22.01
N GLU A 50 3.83 -10.86 22.41
CA GLU A 50 3.22 -11.96 23.15
C GLU A 50 3.08 -13.25 22.33
N VAL A 51 3.11 -13.15 21.00
CA VAL A 51 2.92 -14.27 20.06
C VAL A 51 4.10 -14.47 19.14
N PHE A 52 4.92 -13.46 18.89
CA PHE A 52 6.08 -13.56 18.01
C PHE A 52 7.39 -13.35 18.78
N GLY A 53 7.32 -13.17 20.10
CA GLY A 53 8.49 -12.99 20.95
C GLY A 53 9.26 -11.70 20.63
N ALA A 54 10.56 -11.72 20.89
CA ALA A 54 11.43 -10.55 20.73
C ALA A 54 11.42 -9.96 19.30
N ALA A 55 11.17 -10.78 18.28
CA ALA A 55 11.16 -10.36 16.88
C ALA A 55 10.07 -9.32 16.55
N ALA A 56 8.99 -9.25 17.35
CA ALA A 56 7.92 -8.26 17.17
C ALA A 56 7.97 -7.10 18.19
N LEU A 57 8.96 -7.07 19.08
CA LEU A 57 9.04 -6.05 20.12
C LEU A 57 9.22 -4.65 19.54
N GLU A 58 10.03 -4.49 18.48
CA GLU A 58 10.25 -3.19 17.84
C GLU A 58 8.94 -2.60 17.29
N TRP A 59 8.09 -3.44 16.69
CA TRP A 59 6.75 -3.04 16.25
C TRP A 59 5.86 -2.65 17.43
N ASP A 60 5.83 -3.46 18.50
CA ASP A 60 5.00 -3.15 19.68
C ASP A 60 5.40 -1.82 20.31
N VAL A 61 6.70 -1.57 20.45
CA VAL A 61 7.24 -0.30 20.94
C VAL A 61 6.78 0.86 20.05
N LEU A 62 6.89 0.73 18.72
CA LEU A 62 6.42 1.75 17.78
C LEU A 62 4.91 1.99 17.93
N ALA A 63 4.09 0.93 17.96
CA ALA A 63 2.63 1.04 18.09
C ALA A 63 2.20 1.75 19.38
N ARG A 64 2.88 1.46 20.51
CA ARG A 64 2.66 2.15 21.79
C ARG A 64 3.09 3.60 21.74
N ARG A 65 4.30 3.85 21.23
CA ARG A 65 4.88 5.21 21.14
C ARG A 65 4.11 6.10 20.17
N ALA A 66 3.61 5.56 19.06
CA ALA A 66 2.72 6.24 18.11
C ALA A 66 1.30 6.43 18.63
N LEU A 67 0.99 5.94 19.84
CA LEU A 67 -0.31 6.10 20.50
C LEU A 67 -1.48 5.46 19.74
N LEU A 68 -1.27 4.38 18.97
CA LEU A 68 -2.35 3.78 18.17
C LEU A 68 -3.59 3.44 19.02
N PRO A 69 -3.48 2.81 20.21
CA PRO A 69 -4.65 2.52 21.04
C PRO A 69 -5.33 3.77 21.60
N ASP A 70 -4.59 4.85 21.89
CA ASP A 70 -5.18 6.10 22.35
C ASP A 70 -5.93 6.82 21.22
N ILE A 71 -5.34 6.87 20.02
CA ILE A 71 -5.96 7.44 18.82
C ILE A 71 -7.27 6.70 18.51
N ALA A 72 -7.24 5.36 18.49
CA ALA A 72 -8.43 4.54 18.24
C ALA A 72 -9.55 4.78 19.27
N ARG A 73 -9.21 4.86 20.57
CA ARG A 73 -10.19 5.15 21.63
C ARG A 73 -10.80 6.54 21.48
N ARG A 74 -10.00 7.57 21.17
CA ARG A 74 -10.50 8.93 20.95
C ARG A 74 -11.39 9.00 19.71
N ALA A 75 -10.96 8.40 18.60
CA ALA A 75 -11.74 8.36 17.36
C ALA A 75 -13.08 7.63 17.57
N TYR A 76 -13.08 6.50 18.27
CA TYR A 76 -14.32 5.78 18.60
C TYR A 76 -15.27 6.62 19.47
N ALA A 77 -14.72 7.34 20.45
CA ALA A 77 -15.50 8.25 21.31
C ALA A 77 -16.02 9.49 20.55
N ALA A 78 -15.40 9.86 19.43
CA ALA A 78 -15.81 10.98 18.59
C ALA A 78 -16.84 10.59 17.50
N LEU A 79 -17.01 9.29 17.21
CA LEU A 79 -17.98 8.82 16.21
C LEU A 79 -19.39 9.35 16.48
N SER A 80 -20.12 9.62 15.39
CA SER A 80 -21.57 9.78 15.45
C SER A 80 -22.23 8.57 16.11
N ALA A 81 -23.40 8.78 16.71
CA ALA A 81 -24.12 7.71 17.41
C ALA A 81 -24.45 6.53 16.48
N GLU A 82 -24.77 6.82 15.21
CA GLU A 82 -25.10 5.82 14.20
C GLU A 82 -23.87 5.01 13.78
N SER A 83 -22.77 5.67 13.40
CA SER A 83 -21.52 4.98 13.06
C SER A 83 -20.97 4.17 14.22
N ARG A 84 -21.09 4.67 15.45
CA ARG A 84 -20.70 3.91 16.65
C ARG A 84 -21.50 2.61 16.77
N ALA A 85 -22.83 2.69 16.63
CA ALA A 85 -23.69 1.50 16.68
C ALA A 85 -23.35 0.51 15.56
N PHE A 86 -23.01 0.99 14.37
CA PHE A 86 -22.56 0.17 13.24
C PHE A 86 -21.26 -0.58 13.55
N VAL A 87 -20.25 0.12 14.09
CA VAL A 87 -18.98 -0.49 14.53
C VAL A 87 -19.20 -1.49 15.67
N ASP A 88 -20.02 -1.14 16.66
CA ASP A 88 -20.36 -2.01 17.79
C ASP A 88 -20.98 -3.32 17.31
N ALA A 89 -21.95 -3.25 16.39
CA ALA A 89 -22.59 -4.43 15.83
C ALA A 89 -21.60 -5.34 15.10
N TYR A 90 -20.65 -4.78 14.33
CA TYR A 90 -19.58 -5.57 13.72
C TYR A 90 -18.72 -6.28 14.77
N VAL A 91 -18.30 -5.55 15.81
CA VAL A 91 -17.49 -6.11 16.91
C VAL A 91 -18.25 -7.20 17.69
N GLU A 92 -19.55 -7.05 17.89
CA GLU A 92 -20.40 -8.11 18.43
C GLU A 92 -20.33 -9.37 17.58
N GLY A 93 -20.43 -9.23 16.26
CA GLY A 93 -20.33 -10.34 15.31
C GLY A 93 -18.98 -11.07 15.38
N VAL A 94 -17.88 -10.32 15.44
CA VAL A 94 -16.53 -10.88 15.62
C VAL A 94 -16.44 -11.66 16.93
N ASN A 95 -16.94 -11.07 18.02
CA ASN A 95 -16.90 -11.63 19.37
C ASN A 95 -17.74 -12.89 19.58
N GLU A 96 -18.64 -13.23 18.65
CA GLU A 96 -19.38 -14.49 18.66
C GLU A 96 -18.51 -15.69 18.24
N VAL A 97 -17.35 -15.44 17.63
CA VAL A 97 -16.50 -16.47 17.02
C VAL A 97 -15.10 -16.50 17.64
N VAL A 98 -14.48 -15.34 17.88
CA VAL A 98 -13.11 -15.28 18.39
C VAL A 98 -13.03 -15.61 19.88
N GLU A 99 -11.97 -16.29 20.30
CA GLU A 99 -11.73 -16.61 21.72
C GLU A 99 -11.37 -15.36 22.54
N ARG A 100 -10.53 -14.49 21.97
CA ARG A 100 -10.10 -13.24 22.61
C ARG A 100 -11.01 -12.09 22.19
N ARG A 101 -11.83 -11.65 23.14
CA ARG A 101 -12.83 -10.60 22.93
C ARG A 101 -12.20 -9.28 22.46
N TRP A 102 -12.69 -8.78 21.33
CA TRP A 102 -12.43 -7.46 20.79
C TRP A 102 -13.13 -6.38 21.62
N GLN A 103 -12.47 -5.23 21.71
CA GLN A 103 -13.05 -4.01 22.27
C GLN A 103 -13.82 -3.26 21.19
N PRO A 104 -14.79 -2.39 21.55
CA PRO A 104 -15.53 -1.60 20.56
C PRO A 104 -14.67 -0.75 19.61
N TRP A 105 -13.49 -0.30 20.07
CA TRP A 105 -12.55 0.50 19.27
C TRP A 105 -11.52 -0.35 18.49
N THR A 106 -11.54 -1.69 18.59
CA THR A 106 -10.57 -2.56 17.91
C THR A 106 -10.55 -2.37 16.38
N PRO A 107 -11.69 -2.22 15.66
CA PRO A 107 -11.64 -1.93 14.22
C PRO A 107 -10.84 -0.66 13.88
N LEU A 108 -10.94 0.37 14.73
CA LEU A 108 -10.25 1.64 14.55
C LEU A 108 -8.74 1.49 14.78
N VAL A 109 -8.30 0.65 15.73
CA VAL A 109 -6.87 0.42 15.96
C VAL A 109 -6.24 -0.42 14.84
N VAL A 110 -6.99 -1.39 14.29
CA VAL A 110 -6.58 -2.15 13.10
C VAL A 110 -6.36 -1.19 11.93
N PHE A 111 -7.33 -0.30 11.68
CA PHE A 111 -7.22 0.70 10.61
C PHE A 111 -6.05 1.68 10.83
N ALA A 112 -5.85 2.16 12.06
CA ALA A 112 -4.73 3.04 12.39
C ALA A 112 -3.36 2.38 12.18
N ALA A 113 -3.20 1.09 12.51
CA ALA A 113 -1.97 0.34 12.26
C ALA A 113 -1.68 0.18 10.77
N GLN A 114 -2.70 -0.15 9.98
CA GLN A 114 -2.59 -0.21 8.53
C GLN A 114 -2.08 1.14 8.00
N HIS A 115 -2.63 2.26 8.47
CA HIS A 115 -2.21 3.60 8.02
C HIS A 115 -0.80 3.98 8.43
N LEU A 116 -0.37 3.59 9.64
CA LEU A 116 1.01 3.79 10.06
C LEU A 116 1.99 3.02 9.15
N LEU A 117 1.64 1.81 8.71
CA LEU A 117 2.43 1.05 7.74
C LEU A 117 2.49 1.70 6.35
N PHE A 118 1.54 2.58 6.01
CA PHE A 118 1.51 3.33 4.74
C PHE A 118 2.15 4.72 4.83
N SER A 119 2.60 5.11 6.02
CA SER A 119 3.15 6.44 6.25
C SER A 119 4.40 6.72 5.41
N GLY A 120 4.57 7.99 5.04
CA GLY A 120 5.71 8.52 4.31
C GLY A 120 6.89 8.93 5.21
N PHE A 121 6.73 9.01 6.54
CA PHE A 121 7.75 9.48 7.47
C PHE A 121 9.03 8.64 7.42
N PRO A 122 9.01 7.31 7.19
CA PRO A 122 10.25 6.56 7.02
C PRO A 122 11.03 7.02 5.79
N SER A 123 10.36 7.44 4.71
CA SER A 123 11.01 8.07 3.54
C SER A 123 11.57 9.46 3.85
N LYS A 124 11.00 10.20 4.82
CA LYS A 124 11.59 11.46 5.32
C LYS A 124 12.87 11.18 6.12
N LEU A 125 12.85 10.16 6.98
CA LEU A 125 14.03 9.70 7.73
C LEU A 125 15.14 9.20 6.79
N TRP A 126 14.78 8.42 5.76
CA TRP A 126 15.71 8.01 4.70
C TRP A 126 16.43 9.20 4.07
N ARG A 127 15.70 10.24 3.66
CA ARG A 127 16.31 11.42 3.03
C ARG A 127 17.20 12.20 3.97
N ARG A 128 16.80 12.33 5.24
CA ARG A 128 17.66 12.91 6.28
C ARG A 128 18.95 12.11 6.41
N HIS A 129 18.85 10.78 6.48
CA HIS A 129 20.00 9.89 6.57
C HIS A 129 20.92 10.05 5.36
N LEU A 130 20.37 9.95 4.14
CA LEU A 130 21.10 10.16 2.89
C LEU A 130 21.81 11.53 2.87
N ALA A 131 21.13 12.61 3.23
CA ALA A 131 21.73 13.95 3.27
C ALA A 131 22.92 14.01 4.25
N SER A 132 22.82 13.29 5.37
CA SER A 132 23.87 13.26 6.40
C SER A 132 25.07 12.38 6.05
N THR A 133 24.87 11.33 5.23
CA THR A 133 25.90 10.33 4.92
C THR A 133 26.52 10.51 3.54
N ALA A 134 25.70 10.82 2.53
CA ALA A 134 26.11 10.96 1.13
C ALA A 134 26.13 12.43 0.63
N GLY A 135 25.52 13.35 1.37
CA GLY A 135 25.40 14.76 1.01
C GLY A 135 24.00 15.14 0.50
N PRO A 136 23.56 16.40 0.72
CA PRO A 136 22.22 16.85 0.37
C PRO A 136 21.94 16.94 -1.14
N GLU A 137 22.98 17.04 -1.97
CA GLU A 137 22.87 17.18 -3.43
C GLU A 137 22.19 15.99 -4.11
N TRP A 138 22.23 14.79 -3.50
CA TRP A 138 21.63 13.59 -4.06
C TRP A 138 20.17 13.39 -3.66
N VAL A 139 19.68 14.15 -2.67
CA VAL A 139 18.33 13.95 -2.11
C VAL A 139 17.26 14.07 -3.20
N GLU A 140 17.38 15.06 -4.09
CA GLU A 140 16.42 15.30 -5.17
C GLU A 140 16.33 14.12 -6.16
N LEU A 141 17.42 13.39 -6.39
CA LEU A 141 17.39 12.19 -7.26
C LEU A 141 16.56 11.05 -6.68
N PHE A 142 16.36 11.02 -5.36
CA PHE A 142 15.61 9.97 -4.65
C PHE A 142 14.22 10.43 -4.19
N ARG A 143 13.72 11.56 -4.70
CA ARG A 143 12.37 12.06 -4.40
C ARG A 143 11.30 11.38 -5.22
N VAL A 144 11.01 10.15 -4.82
CA VAL A 144 9.99 9.27 -5.40
C VAL A 144 9.23 8.56 -4.28
N GLU A 145 8.07 8.00 -4.62
CA GLU A 145 7.25 7.26 -3.68
C GLU A 145 8.06 6.15 -3.01
N GLY A 146 7.87 5.96 -1.70
CA GLY A 146 8.62 4.99 -0.90
C GLY A 146 8.34 3.53 -1.25
N LEU A 147 9.25 2.64 -0.81
CA LEU A 147 9.33 1.24 -1.25
C LEU A 147 8.32 0.23 -0.65
N PRO A 148 7.16 0.59 -0.10
CA PRO A 148 6.05 -0.38 -0.09
C PRO A 148 4.79 0.08 -0.84
N GLY A 149 4.77 1.28 -1.41
CA GLY A 149 3.59 1.86 -2.08
C GLY A 149 3.38 1.39 -3.52
N GLY A 150 2.27 1.84 -4.11
CA GLY A 150 1.85 1.52 -5.47
C GLY A 150 0.37 1.14 -5.55
N SER A 151 -0.33 1.63 -6.56
CA SER A 151 -1.68 1.22 -6.96
C SER A 151 -1.92 1.70 -8.39
N ASN A 152 -2.77 1.02 -9.17
CA ASN A 152 -3.38 1.64 -10.34
C ASN A 152 -4.89 1.80 -10.12
N ALA A 153 -5.47 2.87 -10.66
CA ALA A 153 -6.90 2.95 -10.88
C ALA A 153 -7.22 3.81 -12.11
N PHE A 154 -8.33 3.51 -12.75
CA PHE A 154 -8.87 4.31 -13.83
C PHE A 154 -10.39 4.23 -13.88
N VAL A 155 -10.98 5.21 -14.54
CA VAL A 155 -12.40 5.26 -14.84
C VAL A 155 -12.61 5.63 -16.30
N VAL A 156 -13.55 4.94 -16.94
CA VAL A 156 -13.92 5.08 -18.35
C VAL A 156 -15.41 5.42 -18.40
N ASP A 157 -15.72 6.53 -19.07
CA ASP A 157 -17.09 6.99 -19.27
C ASP A 157 -17.89 6.04 -20.18
N GLY A 158 -19.19 5.92 -19.91
CA GLY A 158 -20.09 5.02 -20.63
C GLY A 158 -20.07 5.19 -22.15
N ALA A 159 -19.84 6.41 -22.65
CA ALA A 159 -19.75 6.69 -24.09
C ALA A 159 -18.56 5.98 -24.79
N LEU A 160 -17.57 5.51 -24.02
CA LEU A 160 -16.41 4.78 -24.53
C LEU A 160 -16.49 3.26 -24.27
N THR A 161 -17.56 2.77 -23.65
CA THR A 161 -17.70 1.36 -23.23
C THR A 161 -18.67 0.59 -24.12
N ALA A 162 -18.57 -0.74 -24.13
CA ALA A 162 -19.44 -1.61 -24.92
C ALA A 162 -20.89 -1.63 -24.42
N SER A 163 -21.10 -1.46 -23.12
CA SER A 163 -22.43 -1.47 -22.49
C SER A 163 -23.13 -0.11 -22.52
N GLY A 164 -22.39 0.97 -22.73
CA GLY A 164 -22.89 2.34 -22.60
C GLY A 164 -22.89 2.85 -21.15
N LEU A 165 -22.42 2.07 -20.18
CA LEU A 165 -22.34 2.44 -18.76
C LEU A 165 -20.87 2.48 -18.29
N PRO A 166 -20.51 3.37 -17.34
CA PRO A 166 -19.12 3.53 -16.93
C PRO A 166 -18.46 2.27 -16.37
N ILE A 167 -17.13 2.19 -16.53
CA ILE A 167 -16.27 1.17 -15.93
C ILE A 167 -15.28 1.85 -14.98
N VAL A 168 -15.19 1.36 -13.74
CA VAL A 168 -14.17 1.74 -12.75
C VAL A 168 -13.29 0.53 -12.46
N ALA A 169 -11.98 0.65 -12.62
CA ALA A 169 -11.07 -0.48 -12.44
C ALA A 169 -9.80 -0.08 -11.68
N GLY A 170 -9.18 -1.04 -11.03
CA GLY A 170 -7.91 -0.81 -10.34
C GLY A 170 -7.33 -2.04 -9.66
N ASP A 171 -6.12 -1.86 -9.14
CA ASP A 171 -5.37 -2.89 -8.43
C ASP A 171 -4.41 -2.26 -7.40
N PRO A 172 -4.73 -2.25 -6.10
CA PRO A 172 -3.81 -1.75 -5.07
C PRO A 172 -2.57 -2.65 -4.96
N HIS A 173 -1.36 -2.07 -4.91
CA HIS A 173 -0.10 -2.81 -4.82
C HIS A 173 0.51 -2.71 -3.43
N ARG A 174 0.71 -3.87 -2.80
CA ARG A 174 1.23 -3.97 -1.42
C ARG A 174 2.07 -5.21 -1.26
N VAL A 175 2.65 -5.35 -0.07
CA VAL A 175 3.17 -6.65 0.37
C VAL A 175 2.06 -7.70 0.25
N ILE A 176 2.36 -8.80 -0.44
CA ILE A 176 1.44 -9.92 -0.63
C ILE A 176 1.51 -10.73 0.66
N GLU A 177 0.44 -10.69 1.44
CA GLU A 177 0.35 -11.38 2.73
C GLU A 177 -0.42 -12.69 2.58
N ALA A 178 -0.10 -13.65 3.46
CA ALA A 178 -0.82 -14.90 3.61
C ALA A 178 -1.57 -14.90 4.96
N PRO A 179 -2.90 -14.75 4.97
CA PRO A 179 -3.79 -14.47 3.83
C PRO A 179 -3.77 -12.98 3.46
N GLY A 180 -4.38 -12.62 2.33
CA GLY A 180 -4.40 -11.24 1.84
C GLY A 180 -5.04 -10.24 2.83
N CYS A 181 -4.61 -8.99 2.80
CA CYS A 181 -5.09 -7.91 3.67
C CYS A 181 -6.53 -7.47 3.40
N TYR A 182 -7.03 -7.69 2.17
CA TYR A 182 -8.42 -7.43 1.79
C TYR A 182 -9.27 -8.70 1.82
N ALA A 183 -10.49 -8.57 2.36
CA ALA A 183 -11.56 -9.55 2.23
C ALA A 183 -12.58 -9.07 1.19
N GLN A 184 -12.98 -9.98 0.29
CA GLN A 184 -14.11 -9.79 -0.61
C GLN A 184 -15.42 -9.99 0.17
N VAL A 185 -16.42 -9.15 -0.06
CA VAL A 185 -17.72 -9.27 0.60
C VAL A 185 -18.82 -8.65 -0.25
N ARG A 186 -20.05 -9.18 -0.10
CA ARG A 186 -21.29 -8.47 -0.47
C ARG A 186 -22.15 -8.25 0.77
N LEU A 187 -22.64 -7.02 0.94
CA LEU A 187 -23.47 -6.59 2.06
C LEU A 187 -24.81 -6.10 1.55
N VAL A 188 -25.90 -6.69 2.03
CA VAL A 188 -27.27 -6.38 1.62
C VAL A 188 -28.14 -6.06 2.83
N CYS A 189 -28.68 -4.84 2.89
CA CYS A 189 -29.72 -4.45 3.82
C CYS A 189 -31.06 -4.39 3.09
N THR A 190 -32.06 -5.12 3.61
CA THR A 190 -33.41 -5.20 3.04
C THR A 190 -34.42 -4.32 3.78
N ASP A 191 -33.97 -3.47 4.69
CA ASP A 191 -34.83 -2.47 5.33
C ASP A 191 -35.36 -1.52 4.24
N PRO A 192 -36.69 -1.39 4.04
CA PRO A 192 -37.23 -0.51 3.01
C PRO A 192 -36.84 0.97 3.19
N ASP A 193 -36.56 1.41 4.42
CA ASP A 193 -36.21 2.79 4.74
C ASP A 193 -34.68 3.02 4.75
N ASP A 194 -33.87 1.95 4.73
CA ASP A 194 -32.40 1.98 4.80
C ASP A 194 -31.76 0.86 3.96
N SER A 195 -32.28 0.65 2.75
CA SER A 195 -31.84 -0.44 1.87
C SER A 195 -30.49 -0.14 1.22
N PHE A 196 -29.67 -1.17 1.06
CA PHE A 196 -28.46 -1.11 0.23
C PHE A 196 -28.03 -2.50 -0.22
N ASP A 197 -27.27 -2.55 -1.31
CA ASP A 197 -26.63 -3.74 -1.83
C ASP A 197 -25.26 -3.33 -2.39
N VAL A 198 -24.19 -3.74 -1.73
CA VAL A 198 -22.84 -3.32 -2.07
C VAL A 198 -21.88 -4.51 -2.08
N SER A 199 -21.08 -4.61 -3.13
CA SER A 199 -20.01 -5.59 -3.27
C SER A 199 -18.68 -4.85 -3.29
N GLY A 200 -17.68 -5.35 -2.56
CA GLY A 200 -16.39 -4.68 -2.50
C GLY A 200 -15.34 -5.39 -1.65
N LEU A 201 -14.22 -4.69 -1.50
CA LEU A 201 -13.06 -5.12 -0.73
C LEU A 201 -12.99 -4.30 0.56
N THR A 202 -12.80 -4.98 1.70
CA THR A 202 -12.62 -4.35 3.01
C THR A 202 -11.33 -4.84 3.67
N PHE A 203 -10.69 -4.00 4.47
CA PHE A 203 -9.63 -4.49 5.35
C PHE A 203 -10.21 -5.50 6.34
N VAL A 204 -9.49 -6.61 6.53
CA VAL A 204 -9.86 -7.60 7.53
C VAL A 204 -9.86 -6.95 8.91
N GLY A 205 -11.02 -6.93 9.57
CA GLY A 205 -11.21 -6.27 10.87
C GLY A 205 -11.90 -4.91 10.84
N VAL A 206 -12.24 -4.39 9.65
CA VAL A 206 -12.95 -3.11 9.48
C VAL A 206 -14.34 -3.34 8.88
N PRO A 207 -15.41 -2.74 9.44
CA PRO A 207 -16.78 -2.90 8.93
C PRO A 207 -17.04 -2.14 7.63
N GLY A 208 -18.05 -2.55 6.87
CA GLY A 208 -18.43 -1.95 5.59
C GLY A 208 -17.41 -2.24 4.48
N VAL A 209 -17.36 -1.36 3.47
CA VAL A 209 -16.38 -1.34 2.37
C VAL A 209 -15.94 0.10 2.14
N GLN A 210 -14.64 0.38 2.25
CA GLN A 210 -14.15 1.77 2.34
C GLN A 210 -13.52 2.24 1.03
N HIS A 211 -12.78 1.35 0.35
CA HIS A 211 -11.82 1.76 -0.67
C HIS A 211 -12.21 1.37 -2.10
N PHE A 212 -12.77 0.17 -2.29
CA PHE A 212 -13.06 -0.39 -3.61
C PHE A 212 -14.39 -1.12 -3.57
N ALA A 213 -15.42 -0.54 -4.17
CA ALA A 213 -16.73 -1.15 -4.18
C ALA A 213 -17.62 -0.61 -5.30
N HIS A 214 -18.70 -1.33 -5.54
CA HIS A 214 -19.83 -0.88 -6.33
C HIS A 214 -21.14 -1.20 -5.59
N ALA A 215 -22.07 -0.25 -5.63
CA ALA A 215 -23.35 -0.28 -4.94
C ALA A 215 -24.53 -0.31 -5.94
N GLY A 216 -24.38 -1.06 -7.03
CA GLY A 216 -25.31 -1.12 -8.14
C GLY A 216 -25.16 0.08 -9.08
N ASP A 217 -25.63 1.25 -8.63
CA ASP A 217 -25.72 2.47 -9.45
C ASP A 217 -24.43 3.30 -9.47
N VAL A 218 -23.52 3.07 -8.53
CA VAL A 218 -22.25 3.80 -8.38
C VAL A 218 -21.10 2.85 -8.06
N ALA A 219 -19.92 3.15 -8.58
CA ALA A 219 -18.69 2.43 -8.29
C ALA A 219 -17.54 3.39 -7.98
N TRP A 220 -16.65 2.98 -7.08
CA TRP A 220 -15.46 3.75 -6.73
C TRP A 220 -14.23 2.89 -6.48
N GLY A 221 -13.09 3.54 -6.57
CA GLY A 221 -11.78 3.00 -6.24
C GLY A 221 -10.85 4.10 -5.79
N ILE A 222 -9.78 3.73 -5.09
CA ILE A 222 -8.76 4.69 -4.64
C ILE A 222 -7.34 4.29 -5.07
N THR A 223 -6.45 5.27 -5.15
CA THR A 223 -5.00 5.05 -5.08
C THR A 223 -4.40 6.02 -4.08
N ASN A 224 -3.25 5.70 -3.48
CA ASN A 224 -2.56 6.65 -2.61
C ASN A 224 -2.22 7.96 -3.38
N ALA A 225 -2.55 9.11 -2.81
CA ALA A 225 -2.24 10.42 -3.38
C ALA A 225 -0.79 10.88 -3.12
N VAL A 226 -0.04 10.13 -2.31
CA VAL A 226 1.35 10.39 -1.93
C VAL A 226 1.49 11.80 -1.32
N ALA A 227 0.52 12.13 -0.47
CA ALA A 227 0.46 13.44 0.15
C ALA A 227 1.54 13.64 1.21
N ASP A 228 1.92 14.90 1.40
CA ASP A 228 2.74 15.32 2.54
C ASP A 228 1.83 15.69 3.73
N ASP A 229 1.19 14.67 4.31
CA ASP A 229 0.11 14.81 5.30
C ASP A 229 0.55 14.68 6.77
N GLU A 230 1.79 14.27 7.01
CA GLU A 230 2.36 14.09 8.35
C GLU A 230 3.68 14.83 8.52
N ASP A 231 4.11 15.11 9.75
CA ASP A 231 5.42 15.72 10.03
C ASP A 231 6.21 14.89 11.03
N ILE A 232 7.51 14.72 10.74
CA ILE A 232 8.48 14.14 11.67
C ILE A 232 9.47 15.22 12.10
N ALA A 233 9.63 15.40 13.41
CA ALA A 233 10.50 16.42 13.99
C ALA A 233 11.59 15.78 14.83
N ALA A 234 12.83 16.24 14.66
CA ALA A 234 13.91 15.90 15.57
C ALA A 234 13.66 16.59 16.92
N GLU A 235 13.81 15.84 18.01
CA GLU A 235 13.56 16.28 19.37
C GLU A 235 14.87 16.38 20.16
N GLU A 236 15.08 17.51 20.85
CA GLU A 236 16.08 17.62 21.91
C GLU A 236 15.40 17.37 23.25
N LEU A 237 15.69 16.22 23.87
CA LEU A 237 15.06 15.78 25.11
C LEU A 237 16.09 15.71 26.24
N GLU A 238 15.70 16.09 27.47
CA GLU A 238 16.55 15.98 28.66
C GLU A 238 15.75 15.39 29.83
N ARG A 239 16.37 14.48 30.60
CA ARG A 239 15.82 14.05 31.89
C ARG A 239 16.11 15.09 32.94
N ARG A 240 15.07 15.67 33.55
CA ARG A 240 15.20 16.70 34.58
C ARG A 240 14.23 16.48 35.73
N HIS A 241 14.75 16.42 36.95
CA HIS A 241 13.97 16.23 38.19
C HIS A 241 12.97 15.05 38.16
N GLY A 242 13.34 13.94 37.53
CA GLY A 242 12.48 12.75 37.41
C GLY A 242 11.42 12.81 36.31
N GLY A 243 11.35 13.92 35.56
CA GLY A 243 10.55 14.06 34.35
C GLY A 243 11.42 14.14 33.09
N VAL A 244 10.77 14.36 31.95
CA VAL A 244 11.42 14.65 30.67
C VAL A 244 10.98 16.05 30.22
N ILE A 245 11.91 16.82 29.68
CA ILE A 245 11.67 18.13 29.08
C ILE A 245 12.15 18.12 27.62
N ALA A 246 11.51 18.91 26.76
CA ALA A 246 11.87 19.06 25.35
C ALA A 246 12.24 20.51 25.04
N ARG A 247 13.15 20.73 24.09
CA ARG A 247 13.43 22.07 23.56
C ARG A 247 12.27 22.51 22.67
N GLY A 248 11.50 23.48 23.16
CA GLY A 248 10.51 24.21 22.39
C GLY A 248 11.02 25.57 21.89
N PRO A 249 10.21 26.30 21.09
CA PRO A 249 10.59 27.60 20.53
C PRO A 249 10.90 28.66 21.60
N SER A 250 10.28 28.54 22.80
CA SER A 250 10.41 29.51 23.89
C SER A 250 11.34 29.06 25.02
N GLY A 251 11.97 27.89 24.89
CA GLY A 251 12.85 27.32 25.92
C GLY A 251 12.57 25.85 26.18
N TRP A 252 12.89 25.38 27.39
CA TRP A 252 12.62 24.01 27.80
C TRP A 252 11.18 23.87 28.30
N GLU A 253 10.45 22.88 27.78
CA GLU A 253 9.03 22.66 28.03
C GLU A 253 8.79 21.25 28.59
N PRO A 254 7.77 21.05 29.43
CA PRO A 254 7.45 19.75 30.00
C PRO A 254 6.96 18.76 28.92
N VAL A 255 7.39 17.51 29.02
CA VAL A 255 6.96 16.41 28.14
C VAL A 255 5.98 15.51 28.87
N GLY A 256 4.85 15.19 28.22
CA GLY A 256 3.91 14.19 28.73
C GLY A 256 4.61 12.83 28.77
N ARG A 257 4.58 12.15 29.91
CA ARG A 257 5.32 10.91 30.13
C ARG A 257 4.46 9.86 30.80
N ARG A 258 4.47 8.64 30.27
CA ARG A 258 3.98 7.43 30.95
C ARG A 258 4.84 6.24 30.60
N VAL A 259 4.82 5.22 31.46
CA VAL A 259 5.48 3.94 31.19
C VAL A 259 4.40 2.89 31.00
N GLU A 260 4.47 2.18 29.88
CA GLU A 260 3.63 1.03 29.57
C GLU A 260 4.45 -0.26 29.69
N GLN A 261 3.77 -1.39 29.85
CA GLN A 261 4.41 -2.71 29.92
C GLN A 261 3.96 -3.55 28.73
N VAL A 262 4.93 -4.07 27.97
CA VAL A 262 4.71 -5.03 26.89
C VAL A 262 5.23 -6.38 27.33
N ARG A 263 4.42 -7.43 27.14
CA ARG A 263 4.81 -8.80 27.43
C ARG A 263 5.50 -9.40 26.21
N VAL A 264 6.68 -9.98 26.42
CA VAL A 264 7.49 -10.59 25.37
C VAL A 264 7.58 -12.08 25.64
N ARG A 265 7.08 -12.90 24.71
CA ARG A 265 7.14 -14.35 24.86
C ARG A 265 8.58 -14.83 24.75
N THR A 266 9.04 -15.59 25.75
CA THR A 266 10.38 -16.21 25.77
C THR A 266 10.31 -17.73 25.60
N ASP A 267 9.19 -18.32 26.00
CA ASP A 267 8.89 -19.76 25.88
C ASP A 267 7.36 -19.93 25.77
N ALA A 268 6.85 -21.15 25.56
CA ALA A 268 5.44 -21.44 25.30
C ALA A 268 4.47 -20.73 26.28
N ASP A 269 4.77 -20.78 27.58
CA ASP A 269 3.94 -20.18 28.65
C ASP A 269 4.67 -19.12 29.48
N ARG A 270 5.83 -18.65 29.03
CA ARG A 270 6.67 -17.70 29.77
C ARG A 270 6.83 -16.37 29.02
N TYR A 271 6.70 -15.29 29.79
CA TYR A 271 6.80 -13.93 29.30
C TYR A 271 7.76 -13.13 30.17
N ASP A 272 8.66 -12.39 29.53
CA ASP A 272 9.36 -11.28 30.15
C ASP A 272 8.53 -10.00 29.95
N VAL A 273 8.75 -8.99 30.80
CA VAL A 273 8.09 -7.69 30.71
C VAL A 273 9.11 -6.66 30.24
N HIS A 274 8.78 -5.96 29.17
CA HIS A 274 9.53 -4.83 28.65
C HIS A 274 8.79 -3.53 28.96
N GLU A 275 9.49 -2.55 29.54
CA GLU A 275 8.92 -1.23 29.81
C GLU A 275 9.08 -0.31 28.60
N VAL A 276 7.97 0.26 28.13
CA VAL A 276 7.95 1.24 27.03
C VAL A 276 7.68 2.62 27.62
N GLU A 277 8.69 3.48 27.60
CA GLU A 277 8.52 4.90 27.92
C GLU A 277 7.84 5.60 26.74
N VAL A 278 6.61 6.07 26.97
CA VAL A 278 5.80 6.82 26.00
C VAL A 278 5.90 8.31 26.35
N LEU A 279 6.39 9.09 25.38
CA LEU A 279 6.65 10.51 25.52
C LEU A 279 5.83 11.29 24.50
N VAL A 280 5.26 12.42 24.91
CA VAL A 280 4.45 13.30 24.05
C VAL A 280 4.91 14.74 24.23
N THR A 281 5.46 15.31 23.15
CA THR A 281 5.85 16.73 23.08
C THR A 281 4.70 17.55 22.51
N GLU A 282 4.85 18.89 22.44
CA GLU A 282 3.90 19.76 21.73
C GLU A 282 3.75 19.35 20.24
N ARG A 283 4.85 18.88 19.63
CA ARG A 283 4.91 18.49 18.23
C ARG A 283 4.20 17.16 17.97
N GLY A 284 4.32 16.20 18.89
CA GLY A 284 3.59 14.92 18.81
C GLY A 284 4.18 13.85 19.70
N PRO A 285 3.65 12.60 19.63
CA PRO A 285 4.30 11.45 20.24
C PRO A 285 5.72 11.23 19.73
N VAL A 286 6.66 10.95 20.64
CA VAL A 286 8.02 10.52 20.30
C VAL A 286 7.99 9.05 19.88
N VAL A 287 8.24 8.77 18.61
CA VAL A 287 8.13 7.43 18.00
C VAL A 287 9.46 6.69 17.90
N ILE A 288 10.57 7.41 17.83
CA ILE A 288 11.93 6.86 17.77
C ILE A 288 12.78 7.56 18.82
N GLY A 289 13.65 6.82 19.50
CA GLY A 289 14.59 7.36 20.47
C GLY A 289 14.01 7.70 21.85
N GLY A 290 14.72 8.56 22.57
CA GLY A 290 14.38 9.02 23.91
C GLY A 290 15.43 10.00 24.47
N PRO A 291 15.27 10.48 25.71
CA PRO A 291 16.19 11.47 26.31
C PRO A 291 17.60 10.95 26.58
N ASP A 292 17.81 9.62 26.55
CA ASP A 292 19.13 8.99 26.76
C ASP A 292 19.76 8.52 25.44
N GLU A 293 19.12 8.81 24.29
CA GLU A 293 19.54 8.37 22.97
C GLU A 293 20.07 9.55 22.14
N ARG A 294 20.89 9.24 21.12
CA ARG A 294 21.55 10.27 20.29
C ARG A 294 20.55 11.09 19.46
N GLU A 295 19.51 10.44 18.96
CA GLU A 295 18.45 11.07 18.19
C GLU A 295 17.10 10.63 18.76
N ALA A 296 16.15 11.55 18.80
CA ALA A 296 14.76 11.28 19.10
C ALA A 296 13.89 11.98 18.06
N PHE A 297 12.78 11.34 17.67
CA PHE A 297 11.87 11.90 16.67
C PHE A 297 10.43 11.80 17.14
N SER A 298 9.70 12.92 17.03
CA SER A 298 8.25 12.94 17.21
C SER A 298 7.52 12.92 15.88
N LEU A 299 6.35 12.28 15.86
CA LEU A 299 5.49 12.16 14.69
C LEU A 299 4.17 12.88 14.92
N ARG A 300 3.79 13.76 13.99
CA ARG A 300 2.52 14.47 13.98
C ARG A 300 1.70 14.03 12.77
N THR A 301 0.53 13.43 13.01
CA THR A 301 -0.35 12.94 11.96
C THR A 301 -1.77 13.53 12.07
N PRO A 302 -2.56 13.55 10.99
CA PRO A 302 -3.94 14.02 11.05
C PRO A 302 -4.80 13.26 12.07
N PRO A 303 -4.75 11.91 12.16
CA PRO A 303 -5.49 11.19 13.20
C PRO A 303 -5.09 11.55 14.63
N TYR A 304 -3.81 11.85 14.87
CA TYR A 304 -3.36 12.30 16.19
C TYR A 304 -3.94 13.69 16.54
N VAL A 305 -3.91 14.63 15.60
CA VAL A 305 -4.36 16.02 15.81
C VAL A 305 -5.87 16.13 15.89
N LEU A 306 -6.59 15.43 15.01
CA LEU A 306 -8.06 15.47 14.94
C LEU A 306 -8.71 14.58 15.99
N GLY A 307 -8.02 13.52 16.45
CA GLY A 307 -8.64 12.48 17.27
C GLY A 307 -9.73 11.72 16.50
N ASP A 308 -9.58 11.61 15.18
CA ASP A 308 -10.53 10.99 14.25
C ASP A 308 -9.75 10.18 13.19
N LEU A 309 -10.33 9.07 12.74
CA LEU A 309 -9.81 8.20 11.70
C LEU A 309 -10.69 8.21 10.43
N GLY A 310 -11.79 8.96 10.43
CA GLY A 310 -12.70 9.10 9.30
C GLY A 310 -13.70 7.97 9.14
N PHE A 311 -13.99 7.22 10.21
CA PHE A 311 -14.93 6.09 10.21
C PHE A 311 -16.38 6.51 9.94
N ASP A 312 -16.74 7.77 10.19
CA ASP A 312 -18.05 8.32 9.79
C ASP A 312 -18.26 8.37 8.26
N THR A 313 -17.21 8.11 7.47
CA THR A 313 -17.29 7.97 6.00
C THR A 313 -17.94 6.65 5.58
N ILE A 314 -17.80 5.59 6.38
CA ILE A 314 -18.08 4.21 5.93
C ILE A 314 -19.58 3.97 5.71
N LEU A 315 -20.43 4.44 6.62
CA LEU A 315 -21.86 4.20 6.55
C LEU A 315 -22.53 4.95 5.39
N PRO A 316 -22.19 6.24 5.11
CA PRO A 316 -22.58 6.90 3.88
C PRO A 316 -22.14 6.16 2.61
N LEU A 317 -20.93 5.60 2.58
CA LEU A 317 -20.42 4.88 1.40
C LEU A 317 -21.23 3.62 1.08
N VAL A 318 -21.58 2.79 2.08
CA VAL A 318 -22.38 1.58 1.82
C VAL A 318 -23.80 1.90 1.34
N ARG A 319 -24.28 3.12 1.62
CA ARG A 319 -25.60 3.63 1.19
C ARG A 319 -25.57 4.40 -0.12
N ALA A 320 -24.40 4.68 -0.67
CA ALA A 320 -24.25 5.55 -1.82
C ALA A 320 -25.00 5.02 -3.06
N ARG A 321 -25.52 5.95 -3.87
CA ARG A 321 -26.19 5.68 -5.15
C ARG A 321 -25.63 6.49 -6.29
N THR A 322 -24.98 7.61 -5.99
CA THR A 322 -24.44 8.54 -6.97
C THR A 322 -22.99 8.91 -6.67
N THR A 323 -22.32 9.47 -7.66
CA THR A 323 -20.99 10.06 -7.49
C THR A 323 -21.00 11.17 -6.43
N ASP A 324 -22.09 11.95 -6.34
CA ASP A 324 -22.24 12.99 -5.34
C ASP A 324 -22.30 12.41 -3.91
N ASP A 325 -22.97 11.28 -3.69
CA ASP A 325 -23.00 10.61 -2.38
C ASP A 325 -21.60 10.17 -1.94
N VAL A 326 -20.86 9.52 -2.85
CA VAL A 326 -19.49 9.03 -2.59
C VAL A 326 -18.56 10.20 -2.29
N THR A 327 -18.58 11.24 -3.15
CA THR A 327 -17.70 12.40 -2.96
C THR A 327 -18.05 13.21 -1.72
N ALA A 328 -19.34 13.33 -1.37
CA ALA A 328 -19.78 13.97 -0.14
C ALA A 328 -19.32 13.20 1.11
N ALA A 329 -19.41 11.87 1.09
CA ALA A 329 -18.92 11.02 2.18
C ALA A 329 -17.43 11.28 2.45
N PHE A 330 -16.60 11.19 1.41
CA PHE A 330 -15.16 11.42 1.53
C PHE A 330 -14.83 12.86 1.93
N ALA A 331 -15.48 13.86 1.34
CA ALA A 331 -15.23 15.27 1.68
C ALA A 331 -15.58 15.60 3.14
N GLY A 332 -16.70 15.06 3.63
CA GLY A 332 -17.19 15.31 4.98
C GLY A 332 -16.35 14.70 6.07
N HIS A 333 -15.97 13.43 5.92
CA HIS A 333 -15.51 12.60 7.04
C HIS A 333 -14.13 11.98 6.85
N TRP A 334 -13.60 11.87 5.63
CA TRP A 334 -12.32 11.16 5.42
C TRP A 334 -11.14 11.92 6.00
N VAL A 335 -10.30 11.23 6.78
CA VAL A 335 -9.11 11.81 7.43
C VAL A 335 -7.85 11.44 6.67
N GLY A 336 -7.56 10.15 6.54
CA GLY A 336 -6.39 9.65 5.85
C GLY A 336 -6.47 8.13 5.69
N PRO A 337 -5.61 7.48 4.87
CA PRO A 337 -4.58 8.12 4.04
C PRO A 337 -5.18 9.07 3.02
N VAL A 338 -4.39 10.03 2.56
CA VAL A 338 -4.83 10.92 1.49
C VAL A 338 -4.77 10.15 0.19
N ASP A 339 -5.91 10.07 -0.49
CA ASP A 339 -6.11 9.19 -1.64
C ASP A 339 -6.60 9.97 -2.86
N ASN A 340 -6.28 9.47 -4.05
CA ASN A 340 -6.99 9.76 -5.27
C ASN A 340 -8.22 8.86 -5.35
N LEU A 341 -9.41 9.42 -5.26
CA LEU A 341 -10.69 8.78 -5.56
C LEU A 341 -10.91 8.80 -7.07
N VAL A 342 -11.24 7.65 -7.65
CA VAL A 342 -11.92 7.53 -8.96
C VAL A 342 -13.32 7.00 -8.74
N VAL A 343 -14.32 7.63 -9.35
CA VAL A 343 -15.73 7.32 -9.11
C VAL A 343 -16.55 7.55 -10.38
N ALA A 344 -17.54 6.69 -10.59
CA ALA A 344 -18.57 6.89 -11.60
C ALA A 344 -19.91 6.28 -11.21
N ASP A 345 -20.98 6.77 -11.82
CA ASP A 345 -22.33 6.24 -11.66
C ASP A 345 -23.06 6.01 -13.00
N VAL A 346 -24.20 5.32 -12.94
CA VAL A 346 -25.05 5.01 -14.10
C VAL A 346 -25.66 6.24 -14.77
N HIS A 347 -25.56 7.42 -14.15
CA HIS A 347 -26.01 8.69 -14.72
C HIS A 347 -24.94 9.36 -15.60
N GLY A 348 -23.75 8.76 -15.70
CA GLY A 348 -22.65 9.23 -16.55
C GLY A 348 -21.75 10.27 -15.88
N ALA A 349 -21.83 10.45 -14.56
CA ALA A 349 -20.84 11.24 -13.85
C ALA A 349 -19.53 10.44 -13.73
N VAL A 350 -18.40 11.06 -14.07
CA VAL A 350 -17.06 10.47 -13.96
C VAL A 350 -16.11 11.50 -13.34
N GLU A 351 -15.53 11.16 -12.19
CA GLU A 351 -14.67 12.07 -11.43
C GLU A 351 -13.40 11.38 -10.93
N HIS A 352 -12.32 12.15 -10.91
CA HIS A 352 -11.13 11.89 -10.14
C HIS A 352 -10.91 13.04 -9.15
N ARG A 353 -10.67 12.75 -7.88
CA ARG A 353 -10.49 13.77 -6.83
C ARG A 353 -9.49 13.32 -5.77
N VAL A 354 -8.70 14.24 -5.23
CA VAL A 354 -7.91 13.98 -4.02
C VAL A 354 -8.78 14.18 -2.77
N VAL A 355 -8.78 13.20 -1.86
CA VAL A 355 -9.58 13.16 -0.62
C VAL A 355 -8.70 12.89 0.60
N GLY A 356 -9.03 13.47 1.75
CA GLY A 356 -8.26 13.33 2.99
C GLY A 356 -7.83 14.68 3.59
N ARG A 357 -6.95 14.65 4.59
CA ARG A 357 -6.52 15.83 5.35
C ARG A 357 -5.03 16.09 5.17
N ILE A 358 -4.72 17.16 4.44
CA ILE A 358 -3.35 17.67 4.28
C ILE A 358 -3.20 18.94 5.13
N PRO A 359 -2.22 19.02 6.04
CA PRO A 359 -2.06 20.18 6.89
C PRO A 359 -1.48 21.37 6.12
N GLU A 360 -2.07 22.55 6.31
CA GLU A 360 -1.45 23.81 5.92
C GLU A 360 -0.34 24.16 6.90
N ARG A 361 0.82 24.56 6.38
CA ARG A 361 2.00 24.88 7.18
C ARG A 361 2.40 26.33 6.98
N ASP A 362 2.74 27.02 8.06
CA ASP A 362 3.39 28.33 7.97
C ASP A 362 4.89 28.19 7.62
N ALA A 363 5.58 29.33 7.48
CA ALA A 363 7.01 29.35 7.15
C ALA A 363 7.91 28.64 8.18
N GLY A 364 7.42 28.43 9.41
CA GLY A 364 8.11 27.68 10.46
C GLY A 364 7.73 26.20 10.50
N GLY A 365 6.90 25.72 9.57
CA GLY A 365 6.43 24.34 9.51
C GLY A 365 5.30 24.03 10.50
N ARG A 366 4.74 25.02 11.21
CA ARG A 366 3.63 24.79 12.14
C ARG A 366 2.32 24.66 11.38
N TRP A 367 1.48 23.73 11.82
CA TRP A 367 0.17 23.49 11.24
C TRP A 367 -0.79 24.64 11.59
N THR A 368 -1.37 25.30 10.58
CA THR A 368 -2.30 26.42 10.74
C THR A 368 -3.73 26.11 10.32
N GLY A 369 -3.94 24.98 9.63
CA GLY A 369 -5.22 24.61 9.05
C GLY A 369 -5.10 23.35 8.21
N TRP A 370 -6.08 23.16 7.31
CA TRP A 370 -6.15 22.04 6.38
C TRP A 370 -6.38 22.58 4.97
N VAL A 371 -5.74 21.97 3.98
CA VAL A 371 -5.90 22.35 2.58
C VAL A 371 -7.33 22.05 2.14
N GLY A 372 -8.09 23.08 1.74
CA GLY A 372 -9.51 22.94 1.36
C GLY A 372 -9.79 22.67 -0.12
N ASP A 373 -8.95 23.18 -1.03
CA ASP A 373 -9.12 23.04 -2.50
C ASP A 373 -8.14 21.99 -3.04
N LEU A 374 -8.50 20.72 -2.82
CA LEU A 374 -7.71 19.57 -3.27
C LEU A 374 -7.97 19.26 -4.76
N PRO A 375 -6.96 18.79 -5.52
CA PRO A 375 -7.07 18.59 -6.96
C PRO A 375 -8.28 17.72 -7.38
N ARG A 376 -8.97 18.18 -8.43
CA ARG A 376 -10.15 17.53 -9.03
C ARG A 376 -10.04 17.52 -10.55
N ARG A 377 -10.42 16.42 -11.17
CA ARG A 377 -10.44 16.23 -12.63
C ARG A 377 -11.72 15.53 -13.06
N VAL A 378 -12.26 15.95 -14.18
CA VAL A 378 -13.40 15.33 -14.87
C VAL A 378 -13.01 15.08 -16.32
N GLY A 379 -13.56 14.03 -16.92
CA GLY A 379 -13.26 13.68 -18.30
C GLY A 379 -13.63 12.23 -18.60
N PRO A 380 -13.67 11.85 -19.90
CA PRO A 380 -14.20 10.55 -20.31
C PRO A 380 -13.27 9.38 -19.99
N LEU A 381 -12.01 9.67 -19.64
CA LEU A 381 -10.99 8.68 -19.31
C LEU A 381 -10.02 9.31 -18.31
N LEU A 382 -10.02 8.82 -17.08
CA LEU A 382 -9.16 9.32 -15.99
C LEU A 382 -8.31 8.17 -15.46
N VAL A 383 -7.03 8.45 -15.19
CA VAL A 383 -6.03 7.48 -14.73
C VAL A 383 -5.28 8.07 -13.54
N THR A 384 -5.01 7.24 -12.54
CA THR A 384 -4.07 7.51 -11.47
C THR A 384 -3.21 6.27 -11.20
N ALA A 385 -1.90 6.45 -11.07
CA ALA A 385 -0.97 5.40 -10.67
C ALA A 385 0.03 5.94 -9.63
N ASN A 386 -0.47 6.72 -8.66
CA ASN A 386 0.32 7.47 -7.67
C ASN A 386 1.23 8.55 -8.28
N ASP A 387 1.03 8.86 -9.56
CA ASP A 387 1.80 9.83 -10.31
C ASP A 387 1.37 11.27 -9.99
N ARG A 388 2.27 12.22 -10.24
CA ARG A 388 1.94 13.65 -10.25
C ARG A 388 1.04 13.92 -11.45
N ALA A 389 -0.26 13.78 -11.27
CA ALA A 389 -1.20 13.74 -12.39
C ALA A 389 -1.37 15.09 -13.10
N THR A 390 -1.27 16.20 -12.37
CA THR A 390 -1.30 17.59 -12.87
C THR A 390 -0.36 18.49 -12.06
N PRO A 391 -0.03 19.72 -12.52
CA PRO A 391 0.75 20.67 -11.73
C PRO A 391 0.14 21.03 -10.36
N GLU A 392 -1.19 20.96 -10.21
CA GLU A 392 -1.91 21.27 -8.96
C GLU A 392 -1.54 20.31 -7.81
N PHE A 393 -1.08 19.10 -8.14
CA PHE A 393 -0.58 18.13 -7.17
C PHE A 393 0.67 18.62 -6.41
N ALA A 394 1.28 19.74 -6.79
CA ALA A 394 2.29 20.41 -5.96
C ALA A 394 1.78 20.80 -4.56
N ARG A 395 0.45 20.95 -4.38
CA ARG A 395 -0.17 21.17 -3.07
C ARG A 395 -0.38 19.88 -2.26
N VAL A 396 -0.35 18.73 -2.94
CA VAL A 396 -0.60 17.42 -2.33
C VAL A 396 0.68 16.90 -1.69
N GLY A 397 1.76 16.89 -2.46
CA GLY A 397 3.04 16.38 -2.02
C GLY A 397 4.11 16.63 -3.07
N ALA A 398 5.23 15.94 -2.95
CA ALA A 398 6.29 16.07 -3.95
C ALA A 398 7.04 14.78 -4.31
N ASP A 399 6.79 13.67 -3.61
CA ASP A 399 7.50 12.41 -3.79
C ASP A 399 6.64 11.39 -4.56
N PHE A 400 6.00 11.81 -5.65
CA PHE A 400 5.10 10.95 -6.42
C PHE A 400 5.81 9.76 -7.09
N ALA A 401 5.03 8.76 -7.49
CA ALA A 401 5.56 7.70 -8.35
C ALA A 401 5.98 8.26 -9.72
N PRO A 402 7.01 7.67 -10.36
CA PRO A 402 7.31 7.95 -11.75
C PRO A 402 6.10 7.72 -12.66
N PRO A 403 5.86 8.55 -13.69
CA PRO A 403 4.60 8.56 -14.45
C PRO A 403 4.46 7.38 -15.42
N HIS A 404 5.42 6.45 -15.45
CA HIS A 404 5.51 5.39 -16.46
C HIS A 404 4.28 4.46 -16.47
N ARG A 405 3.80 4.03 -15.29
CA ARG A 405 2.58 3.19 -15.17
C ARG A 405 1.34 3.94 -15.65
N ALA A 406 1.11 5.16 -15.16
CA ALA A 406 -0.03 5.99 -15.58
C ALA A 406 -0.02 6.27 -17.09
N THR A 407 1.16 6.50 -17.66
CA THR A 407 1.34 6.74 -19.11
C THR A 407 1.01 5.49 -19.91
N ARG A 408 1.48 4.31 -19.46
CA ARG A 408 1.19 3.02 -20.11
C ARG A 408 -0.31 2.69 -20.07
N ILE A 409 -0.95 2.84 -18.92
CA ILE A 409 -2.39 2.62 -18.76
C ILE A 409 -3.18 3.53 -19.68
N ARG A 410 -2.87 4.83 -19.69
CA ARG A 410 -3.55 5.80 -20.56
C ARG A 410 -3.40 5.44 -22.04
N ALA A 411 -2.18 5.07 -22.47
CA ALA A 411 -1.94 4.65 -23.85
C ALA A 411 -2.74 3.41 -24.22
N LEU A 412 -2.75 2.37 -23.37
CA LEU A 412 -3.51 1.15 -23.60
C LEU A 412 -5.03 1.41 -23.70
N LEU A 413 -5.57 2.24 -22.81
CA LEU A 413 -6.98 2.61 -22.85
C LEU A 413 -7.30 3.40 -24.14
N GLN A 414 -6.46 4.37 -24.52
CA GLN A 414 -6.61 5.16 -25.74
C GLN A 414 -6.54 4.31 -27.01
N GLU A 415 -5.61 3.36 -27.08
CA GLU A 415 -5.49 2.41 -28.19
C GLU A 415 -6.73 1.53 -28.30
N ARG A 416 -7.27 1.02 -27.19
CA ARG A 416 -8.49 0.20 -27.16
C ARG A 416 -9.72 0.99 -27.62
N VAL A 417 -9.97 2.17 -27.05
CA VAL A 417 -11.15 2.97 -27.41
C VAL A 417 -11.11 3.49 -28.85
N ALA A 418 -9.92 3.57 -29.45
CA ALA A 418 -9.77 3.94 -30.86
C ALA A 418 -10.14 2.81 -31.82
N THR A 419 -10.08 1.54 -31.40
CA THR A 419 -10.43 0.37 -32.24
C THR A 419 -11.85 -0.13 -32.02
N GLY A 420 -12.47 0.23 -30.90
CA GLY A 420 -13.86 -0.10 -30.59
C GLY A 420 -14.24 0.29 -29.16
N PRO A 421 -15.50 0.12 -28.78
CA PRO A 421 -15.93 0.37 -27.41
C PRO A 421 -15.28 -0.63 -26.44
N LEU A 422 -14.83 -0.14 -25.28
CA LEU A 422 -14.07 -0.90 -24.29
C LEU A 422 -14.96 -1.87 -23.51
N SER A 423 -14.54 -3.13 -23.39
CA SER A 423 -15.22 -4.16 -22.57
C SER A 423 -14.63 -4.30 -21.16
N VAL A 424 -15.32 -5.05 -20.30
CA VAL A 424 -14.80 -5.40 -18.97
C VAL A 424 -13.53 -6.25 -19.05
N GLU A 425 -13.41 -7.13 -20.06
CA GLU A 425 -12.20 -7.91 -20.33
C GLU A 425 -11.04 -7.02 -20.77
N ASP A 426 -11.31 -5.99 -21.58
CA ASP A 426 -10.31 -5.02 -22.02
C ASP A 426 -9.74 -4.26 -20.81
N ALA A 427 -10.60 -3.78 -19.91
CA ALA A 427 -10.17 -3.11 -18.66
C ALA A 427 -9.29 -4.03 -17.80
N GLY A 428 -9.67 -5.31 -17.64
CA GLY A 428 -8.85 -6.30 -16.95
C GLY A 428 -7.49 -6.50 -17.61
N ALA A 429 -7.45 -6.59 -18.94
CA ALA A 429 -6.22 -6.75 -19.70
C ALA A 429 -5.27 -5.54 -19.59
N VAL A 430 -5.80 -4.32 -19.41
CA VAL A 430 -4.97 -3.14 -19.12
C VAL A 430 -4.22 -3.29 -17.80
N LEU A 431 -4.90 -3.72 -16.74
CA LEU A 431 -4.27 -3.95 -15.42
C LEU A 431 -3.30 -5.14 -15.42
N ALA A 432 -3.47 -6.07 -16.36
CA ALA A 432 -2.60 -7.23 -16.54
C ALA A 432 -1.38 -6.96 -17.45
N ASP A 433 -1.15 -5.73 -17.93
CA ASP A 433 -0.03 -5.43 -18.82
C ASP A 433 1.33 -5.60 -18.11
N VAL A 434 2.17 -6.45 -18.70
CA VAL A 434 3.48 -6.85 -18.17
C VAL A 434 4.63 -6.26 -18.99
N ARG A 435 4.37 -5.20 -19.75
CA ARG A 435 5.42 -4.52 -20.50
C ARG A 435 6.27 -3.68 -19.56
N GLN A 436 7.59 -3.80 -19.70
CA GLN A 436 8.54 -3.03 -18.92
C GLN A 436 8.53 -1.57 -19.42
N ASN A 437 8.13 -0.64 -18.54
CA ASN A 437 7.95 0.76 -18.90
C ASN A 437 9.20 1.63 -18.63
N ALA A 438 9.78 1.58 -17.43
CA ALA A 438 10.87 2.47 -17.00
C ALA A 438 12.24 2.15 -17.64
N GLY A 439 12.42 0.93 -18.12
CA GLY A 439 13.67 0.36 -18.64
C GLY A 439 14.07 0.87 -20.01
N ALA A 440 13.24 1.69 -20.66
CA ALA A 440 13.63 2.43 -21.86
C ALA A 440 14.95 3.19 -21.63
N ALA A 441 15.10 3.88 -20.49
CA ALA A 441 16.32 4.65 -20.19
C ALA A 441 17.58 3.77 -20.14
N LEU A 442 17.48 2.55 -19.59
CA LEU A 442 18.60 1.61 -19.57
C LEU A 442 18.91 1.07 -20.98
N LEU A 443 17.88 0.73 -21.76
CA LEU A 443 18.05 0.25 -23.14
C LEU A 443 18.62 1.34 -24.05
N ASP A 444 18.18 2.58 -23.91
CA ASP A 444 18.72 3.74 -24.63
C ASP A 444 20.20 3.94 -24.27
N THR A 445 20.57 3.82 -22.99
CA THR A 445 21.97 3.87 -22.55
C THR A 445 22.79 2.74 -23.18
N ILE A 446 22.27 1.51 -23.14
CA ILE A 446 22.88 0.31 -23.75
C ILE A 446 23.09 0.50 -25.26
N ALA A 447 22.15 1.15 -25.96
CA ALA A 447 22.23 1.39 -27.40
C ALA A 447 23.38 2.33 -27.80
N THR A 448 23.84 3.21 -26.90
CA THR A 448 24.95 4.14 -27.17
C THR A 448 26.34 3.53 -27.00
N LEU A 449 26.44 2.32 -26.42
CA LEU A 449 27.72 1.67 -26.14
C LEU A 449 28.38 1.14 -27.43
N GLY A 450 29.59 1.60 -27.73
CA GLY A 450 30.36 1.21 -28.93
C GLY A 450 31.47 0.17 -28.68
N ASP A 451 32.25 0.34 -27.60
CA ASP A 451 33.46 -0.46 -27.34
C ASP A 451 33.17 -1.63 -26.38
N LEU A 452 32.51 -2.67 -26.89
CA LEU A 452 32.09 -3.84 -26.12
C LEU A 452 32.85 -5.10 -26.53
N THR A 453 33.08 -6.02 -25.57
CA THR A 453 33.53 -7.38 -25.89
C THR A 453 32.45 -8.12 -26.69
N TRP A 454 32.84 -9.14 -27.46
CA TRP A 454 31.88 -9.90 -28.28
C TRP A 454 30.67 -10.45 -27.48
N PRO A 455 30.83 -11.06 -26.29
CA PRO A 455 29.68 -11.49 -25.49
C PRO A 455 28.75 -10.33 -25.10
N ALA A 456 29.31 -9.19 -24.69
CA ALA A 456 28.53 -8.02 -24.30
C ALA A 456 27.79 -7.40 -25.50
N ALA A 457 28.45 -7.31 -26.67
CA ALA A 457 27.83 -6.85 -27.90
C ALA A 457 26.67 -7.77 -28.35
N ALA A 458 26.83 -9.09 -28.23
CA ALA A 458 25.75 -10.04 -28.53
C ALA A 458 24.55 -9.89 -27.56
N LEU A 459 24.82 -9.69 -26.26
CA LEU A 459 23.77 -9.44 -25.28
C LEU A 459 23.05 -8.11 -25.55
N ARG A 460 23.78 -7.04 -25.91
CA ARG A 460 23.20 -5.77 -26.36
C ARG A 460 22.17 -5.99 -27.46
N GLU A 461 22.56 -6.64 -28.56
CA GLU A 461 21.66 -6.84 -29.70
C GLU A 461 20.40 -7.63 -29.31
N ARG A 462 20.54 -8.66 -28.46
CA ARG A 462 19.40 -9.42 -27.94
C ARG A 462 18.44 -8.54 -27.13
N LEU A 463 18.97 -7.71 -26.23
CA LEU A 463 18.16 -6.82 -25.39
C LEU A 463 17.48 -5.71 -26.21
N LEU A 464 18.15 -5.18 -27.24
CA LEU A 464 17.57 -4.16 -28.13
C LEU A 464 16.50 -4.72 -29.07
N ALA A 465 16.54 -6.03 -29.36
CA ALA A 465 15.51 -6.72 -30.14
C ALA A 465 14.30 -7.17 -29.30
N TRP A 466 14.40 -7.19 -27.96
CA TRP A 466 13.34 -7.59 -27.06
C TRP A 466 12.18 -6.57 -27.04
N ASP A 467 10.95 -7.07 -27.06
CA ASP A 467 9.71 -6.28 -27.09
C ASP A 467 9.35 -5.60 -25.75
N ARG A 468 10.14 -5.90 -24.70
CA ARG A 468 9.98 -5.49 -23.31
C ARG A 468 8.88 -6.21 -22.54
N THR A 469 8.41 -7.36 -23.01
CA THR A 469 7.40 -8.15 -22.30
C THR A 469 8.04 -9.00 -21.20
N MET A 470 7.70 -8.74 -19.93
CA MET A 470 8.15 -9.52 -18.75
C MET A 470 7.35 -10.81 -18.57
N ALA A 471 7.23 -11.63 -19.62
CA ALA A 471 6.52 -12.90 -19.57
C ALA A 471 7.29 -13.97 -18.79
N THR A 472 6.59 -14.92 -18.15
CA THR A 472 7.23 -15.98 -17.34
C THR A 472 8.17 -16.88 -18.14
N ASP A 473 7.95 -17.04 -19.44
CA ASP A 473 8.76 -17.85 -20.34
C ASP A 473 9.87 -17.04 -21.06
N SER A 474 9.97 -15.73 -20.81
CA SER A 474 10.94 -14.86 -21.48
C SER A 474 12.34 -14.97 -20.84
N VAL A 475 13.32 -15.35 -21.66
CA VAL A 475 14.75 -15.34 -21.28
C VAL A 475 15.31 -13.92 -21.35
N GLU A 476 14.89 -13.12 -22.32
CA GLU A 476 15.28 -11.72 -22.48
C GLU A 476 14.84 -10.85 -21.30
N ALA A 477 13.65 -11.09 -20.73
CA ALA A 477 13.20 -10.44 -19.49
C ALA A 477 14.13 -10.74 -18.31
N ALA A 478 14.56 -12.00 -18.14
CA ALA A 478 15.51 -12.40 -17.11
C ALA A 478 16.89 -11.76 -17.31
N LEU A 479 17.38 -11.73 -18.56
CA LEU A 479 18.63 -11.07 -18.92
C LEU A 479 18.58 -9.56 -18.66
N PHE A 480 17.49 -8.89 -19.03
CA PHE A 480 17.27 -7.47 -18.73
C PHE A 480 17.30 -7.21 -17.23
N ALA A 481 16.57 -8.02 -16.44
CA ALA A 481 16.55 -7.90 -14.99
C ALA A 481 17.95 -8.11 -14.37
N ALA A 482 18.73 -9.07 -14.89
CA ALA A 482 20.10 -9.32 -14.47
C ALA A 482 21.04 -8.14 -14.78
N VAL A 483 20.95 -7.56 -15.98
CA VAL A 483 21.75 -6.36 -16.35
C VAL A 483 21.35 -5.18 -15.48
N ARG A 484 20.05 -4.93 -15.28
CA ARG A 484 19.58 -3.87 -14.39
C ARG A 484 20.08 -4.05 -12.96
N ALA A 485 20.06 -5.27 -12.43
CA ALA A 485 20.61 -5.57 -11.09
C ALA A 485 22.11 -5.29 -11.03
N ALA A 486 22.89 -5.71 -12.03
CA ALA A 486 24.32 -5.43 -12.09
C ALA A 486 24.64 -3.93 -12.21
N VAL A 487 23.82 -3.15 -12.93
CA VAL A 487 23.93 -1.68 -12.95
C VAL A 487 23.66 -1.09 -11.58
N VAL A 488 22.61 -1.55 -10.89
CA VAL A 488 22.29 -1.11 -9.52
C VAL A 488 23.44 -1.42 -8.55
N GLU A 489 24.05 -2.59 -8.62
CA GLU A 489 25.23 -2.91 -7.79
C GLU A 489 26.43 -2.00 -8.12
N GLY A 490 26.67 -1.71 -9.40
CA GLY A 490 27.74 -0.79 -9.80
C GLY A 490 27.53 0.64 -9.29
N LEU A 491 26.29 1.13 -9.31
CA LEU A 491 25.92 2.43 -8.72
C LEU A 491 25.98 2.41 -7.20
N HIS A 492 25.53 1.33 -6.56
CA HIS A 492 25.58 1.13 -5.11
C HIS A 492 27.02 1.22 -4.58
N ALA A 493 27.99 0.70 -5.34
CA ALA A 493 29.41 0.76 -5.01
C ALA A 493 30.04 2.16 -5.15
N ALA A 494 29.32 3.18 -5.62
CA ALA A 494 29.84 4.53 -5.80
C ALA A 494 30.34 5.09 -4.45
N PRO A 495 31.58 5.64 -4.38
CA PRO A 495 32.12 6.16 -3.12
C PRO A 495 31.27 7.24 -2.44
N ALA A 496 30.51 8.03 -3.22
CA ALA A 496 29.63 9.07 -2.71
C ALA A 496 28.42 8.52 -1.93
N LEU A 497 28.03 7.26 -2.12
CA LEU A 497 26.90 6.62 -1.42
C LEU A 497 27.33 5.79 -0.21
N ARG A 498 28.61 5.82 0.16
CA ARG A 498 29.13 5.04 1.28
C ARG A 498 28.40 5.38 2.58
N GLY A 499 27.83 4.36 3.22
CA GLY A 499 27.12 4.49 4.49
C GLY A 499 25.69 5.01 4.37
N ALA A 500 25.17 5.15 3.15
CA ALA A 500 23.76 5.46 2.92
C ALA A 500 22.86 4.20 2.97
N ASP A 501 23.42 2.99 2.89
CA ASP A 501 22.64 1.75 2.92
C ASP A 501 22.45 1.24 4.37
N GLY A 502 21.25 0.75 4.67
CA GLY A 502 20.89 0.24 5.99
C GLY A 502 20.28 1.29 6.92
N SER A 503 19.33 0.87 7.76
CA SER A 503 18.64 1.78 8.67
C SER A 503 19.42 2.00 9.97
N PRO A 504 19.68 3.26 10.38
CA PRO A 504 20.21 3.55 11.71
C PRO A 504 19.12 3.51 12.80
N TYR A 505 17.86 3.24 12.44
CA TYR A 505 16.70 3.31 13.33
C TYR A 505 16.12 1.94 13.71
N GLY A 506 16.77 0.84 13.32
CA GLY A 506 16.35 -0.53 13.62
C GLY A 506 15.82 -1.29 12.39
N GLU A 507 15.56 -2.60 12.58
CA GLU A 507 15.20 -3.53 11.51
C GLU A 507 13.79 -3.23 10.96
N LEU A 508 12.89 -2.72 11.80
CA LEU A 508 11.54 -2.33 11.38
C LEU A 508 11.57 -1.30 10.23
N PHE A 509 12.58 -0.43 10.22
CA PHE A 509 12.73 0.61 9.21
C PHE A 509 13.62 0.19 8.02
N ALA A 510 14.33 -0.94 8.10
CA ALA A 510 15.26 -1.40 7.07
C ALA A 510 14.69 -1.37 5.63
N PRO A 511 13.42 -1.76 5.36
CA PRO A 511 12.87 -1.73 4.01
C PRO A 511 12.87 -0.35 3.32
N TRP A 512 12.79 0.76 4.08
CA TRP A 512 12.82 2.11 3.51
C TRP A 512 14.23 2.63 3.25
N PHE A 513 15.23 1.96 3.85
CA PHE A 513 16.66 2.27 3.78
C PHE A 513 17.43 1.32 2.85
N ASP A 514 16.73 0.43 2.13
CA ASP A 514 17.31 -0.40 1.09
C ASP A 514 17.76 0.48 -0.09
N LEU A 515 19.05 0.78 -0.14
CA LEU A 515 19.62 1.64 -1.19
C LEU A 515 19.49 0.99 -2.57
N ARG A 516 19.53 -0.34 -2.67
CA ARG A 516 19.40 -1.05 -3.97
C ARG A 516 18.02 -0.83 -4.57
N GLY A 517 16.97 -1.00 -3.77
CA GLY A 517 15.60 -0.69 -4.17
C GLY A 517 15.43 0.76 -4.60
N ARG A 518 16.05 1.70 -3.88
CA ARG A 518 16.00 3.14 -4.19
C ARG A 518 16.69 3.46 -5.52
N LEU A 519 17.91 2.93 -5.73
CA LEU A 519 18.66 3.07 -6.98
C LEU A 519 17.90 2.46 -8.16
N ARG A 520 17.31 1.28 -7.97
CA ARG A 520 16.50 0.63 -9.00
C ARG A 520 15.30 1.49 -9.41
N LEU A 521 14.55 2.01 -8.42
CA LEU A 521 13.37 2.84 -8.66
C LEU A 521 13.73 4.16 -9.35
N CYS A 522 14.87 4.76 -8.99
CA CYS A 522 15.32 6.04 -9.54
C CYS A 522 16.22 5.90 -10.77
N LEU A 523 16.43 4.68 -11.27
CA LEU A 523 17.42 4.39 -12.31
C LEU A 523 17.25 5.27 -13.57
N PRO A 524 16.04 5.53 -14.09
CA PRO A 524 15.88 6.42 -15.24
C PRO A 524 16.42 7.83 -15.01
N ALA A 525 16.14 8.42 -13.82
CA ALA A 525 16.62 9.74 -13.46
C ALA A 525 18.14 9.75 -13.23
N ILE A 526 18.66 8.70 -12.62
CA ILE A 526 20.11 8.53 -12.38
C ILE A 526 20.87 8.44 -13.70
N LEU A 527 20.41 7.63 -14.66
CA LEU A 527 21.06 7.48 -15.96
C LEU A 527 20.98 8.75 -16.82
N ALA A 528 19.99 9.61 -16.59
CA ALA A 528 19.87 10.91 -17.26
C ALA A 528 20.74 12.01 -16.62
N THR A 529 21.35 11.75 -15.46
CA THR A 529 22.18 12.71 -14.74
C THR A 529 23.63 12.61 -15.21
N ASP A 530 24.32 13.74 -15.39
CA ASP A 530 25.76 13.73 -15.66
C ASP A 530 26.53 13.34 -14.39
N LYS A 531 27.37 12.29 -14.51
CA LYS A 531 28.20 11.73 -13.44
C LYS A 531 27.48 11.56 -12.09
N PRO A 532 26.38 10.79 -12.04
CA PRO A 532 25.65 10.58 -10.79
C PRO A 532 26.59 9.95 -9.75
N PHE A 533 26.57 10.46 -8.52
CA PHE A 533 27.42 9.96 -7.43
C PHE A 533 28.93 10.01 -7.73
N GLY A 534 29.34 10.83 -8.70
CA GLY A 534 30.73 10.95 -9.15
C GLY A 534 31.23 9.80 -10.03
N VAL A 535 30.35 8.92 -10.53
CA VAL A 535 30.72 7.80 -11.42
C VAL A 535 30.25 8.02 -12.85
N ASP A 536 30.94 7.42 -13.81
CA ASP A 536 30.51 7.41 -15.22
C ASP A 536 29.46 6.31 -15.43
N ALA A 537 28.20 6.72 -15.61
CA ALA A 537 27.08 5.79 -15.79
C ALA A 537 27.26 4.87 -17.02
N LEU A 538 27.88 5.36 -18.11
CA LEU A 538 28.11 4.55 -19.31
C LEU A 538 29.10 3.41 -19.00
N GLN A 539 30.14 3.70 -18.23
CA GLN A 539 31.11 2.68 -17.79
C GLN A 539 30.46 1.65 -16.88
N VAL A 540 29.60 2.07 -15.95
CA VAL A 540 28.85 1.15 -15.08
C VAL A 540 27.95 0.23 -15.90
N VAL A 541 27.21 0.78 -16.88
CA VAL A 541 26.33 -0.03 -17.75
C VAL A 541 27.12 -0.98 -18.64
N ALA A 542 28.24 -0.54 -19.21
CA ALA A 542 29.11 -1.39 -20.02
C ALA A 542 29.70 -2.56 -19.21
N ALA A 543 30.14 -2.29 -17.97
CA ALA A 543 30.65 -3.31 -17.06
C ALA A 543 29.56 -4.32 -16.66
N ALA A 544 28.35 -3.84 -16.34
CA ALA A 544 27.20 -4.69 -16.01
C ALA A 544 26.81 -5.61 -17.17
N LEU A 545 26.82 -5.08 -18.40
CA LEU A 545 26.54 -5.87 -19.60
C LEU A 545 27.60 -6.96 -19.82
N HIS A 546 28.88 -6.63 -19.60
CA HIS A 546 29.97 -7.59 -19.68
C HIS A 546 29.87 -8.69 -18.61
N ASP A 547 29.58 -8.34 -17.35
CA ASP A 547 29.38 -9.30 -16.26
C ASP A 547 28.30 -10.32 -16.62
N VAL A 548 27.10 -9.84 -16.97
CA VAL A 548 25.98 -10.74 -17.29
C VAL A 548 26.26 -11.59 -18.53
N ALA A 549 26.89 -11.02 -19.56
CA ALA A 549 27.20 -11.75 -20.78
C ALA A 549 28.26 -12.84 -20.64
N THR A 550 29.05 -12.82 -19.55
CA THR A 550 30.17 -13.76 -19.32
C THR A 550 29.89 -14.78 -18.22
N ARG A 551 28.69 -14.75 -17.61
CA ARG A 551 28.27 -15.77 -16.64
C ARG A 551 28.30 -17.18 -17.24
N ALA A 552 28.74 -18.14 -16.44
CA ALA A 552 28.88 -19.53 -16.88
C ALA A 552 27.51 -20.23 -17.00
N GLU A 553 26.54 -19.81 -16.20
CA GLU A 553 25.19 -20.34 -16.19
C GLU A 553 24.41 -19.88 -17.42
N ALA A 554 23.76 -20.83 -18.09
CA ALA A 554 22.83 -20.51 -19.16
C ALA A 554 21.63 -19.72 -18.59
N PRO A 555 21.16 -18.66 -19.28
CA PRO A 555 20.04 -17.89 -18.80
C PRO A 555 18.76 -18.73 -18.85
N VAL A 556 17.99 -18.66 -17.78
CA VAL A 556 16.70 -19.35 -17.63
C VAL A 556 15.55 -18.36 -17.84
N PRO A 557 14.35 -18.84 -18.19
CA PRO A 557 13.16 -17.99 -18.28
C PRO A 557 12.87 -17.22 -16.98
N TRP A 558 12.29 -16.03 -17.11
CA TRP A 558 11.95 -15.13 -15.99
C TRP A 558 11.21 -15.82 -14.84
N GLY A 559 10.17 -16.60 -15.15
CA GLY A 559 9.33 -17.30 -14.19
C GLY A 559 10.03 -18.49 -13.51
N SER A 560 11.24 -18.88 -13.92
CA SER A 560 12.03 -19.88 -13.20
C SER A 560 12.53 -19.40 -11.85
N GLY A 561 12.71 -18.08 -11.69
CA GLY A 561 13.10 -17.44 -10.43
C GLY A 561 12.09 -16.41 -9.93
N HIS A 562 11.32 -15.79 -10.83
CA HIS A 562 10.31 -14.80 -10.47
C HIS A 562 9.01 -15.47 -10.02
N VAL A 563 8.94 -15.74 -8.71
CA VAL A 563 7.83 -16.47 -8.09
C VAL A 563 7.24 -15.68 -6.94
N VAL A 564 5.92 -15.77 -6.77
CA VAL A 564 5.22 -15.08 -5.70
C VAL A 564 5.45 -15.80 -4.38
N VAL A 565 5.85 -15.03 -3.38
CA VAL A 565 6.11 -15.50 -2.02
C VAL A 565 5.24 -14.70 -1.06
N PRO A 566 4.01 -15.17 -0.80
CA PRO A 566 3.13 -14.56 0.19
C PRO A 566 3.75 -14.64 1.58
N LEU A 567 3.81 -13.51 2.30
CA LEU A 567 4.40 -13.45 3.63
C LEU A 567 3.36 -13.74 4.71
N THR A 568 3.57 -14.79 5.48
CA THR A 568 2.85 -15.01 6.74
C THR A 568 3.26 -13.96 7.78
N PRO A 569 2.45 -13.69 8.82
CA PRO A 569 2.87 -12.77 9.89
C PRO A 569 4.16 -13.18 10.60
N HIS A 570 4.47 -14.48 10.68
CA HIS A 570 5.75 -14.98 11.17
C HIS A 570 6.90 -14.45 10.33
N GLN A 571 6.82 -14.58 9.01
CA GLN A 571 7.85 -14.12 8.08
C GLN A 571 7.98 -12.60 8.03
N GLN A 572 6.89 -11.85 8.26
CA GLN A 572 6.95 -10.39 8.40
C GLN A 572 7.81 -9.96 9.61
N PHE A 573 7.96 -10.81 10.63
CA PHE A 573 8.87 -10.62 11.76
C PHE A 573 10.17 -11.45 11.63
N GLY A 574 10.52 -11.95 10.44
CA GLY A 574 11.74 -12.72 10.22
C GLY A 574 11.74 -14.13 10.84
N LEU A 575 10.57 -14.66 11.21
CA LEU A 575 10.40 -16.01 11.75
C LEU A 575 10.03 -17.00 10.64
N ALA A 576 10.31 -18.28 10.87
CA ALA A 576 9.87 -19.35 9.98
C ALA A 576 8.34 -19.44 9.94
N ALA A 577 7.77 -19.60 8.74
CA ALA A 577 6.35 -19.86 8.58
C ALA A 577 6.01 -21.27 9.09
N PRO A 578 4.87 -21.45 9.81
CA PRO A 578 4.41 -22.76 10.23
C PRO A 578 3.93 -23.60 9.04
N ASP A 579 3.25 -22.97 8.07
CA ASP A 579 2.70 -23.62 6.88
C ASP A 579 3.18 -22.91 5.61
N PRO A 580 3.78 -23.61 4.63
CA PRO A 580 4.21 -22.99 3.38
C PRO A 580 3.00 -22.74 2.45
N VAL A 581 2.90 -21.54 1.89
CA VAL A 581 1.98 -21.23 0.79
C VAL A 581 2.65 -21.58 -0.53
N PRO A 582 1.96 -22.25 -1.48
CA PRO A 582 2.54 -22.56 -2.79
C PRO A 582 3.06 -21.30 -3.49
N SER A 583 4.31 -21.35 -3.96
CA SER A 583 4.86 -20.32 -4.83
C SER A 583 4.47 -20.57 -6.27
N VAL A 584 4.06 -19.53 -6.98
CA VAL A 584 3.68 -19.59 -8.40
C VAL A 584 4.54 -18.63 -9.20
N ALA A 585 4.95 -19.03 -10.41
CA ALA A 585 5.61 -18.12 -11.34
C ALA A 585 4.65 -16.98 -11.70
N VAL A 586 5.15 -15.75 -11.75
CA VAL A 586 4.34 -14.57 -12.07
C VAL A 586 5.05 -13.73 -13.15
N PRO A 587 4.31 -13.25 -14.17
CA PRO A 587 4.87 -12.30 -15.12
C PRO A 587 4.94 -10.90 -14.48
N GLY A 588 5.42 -9.93 -15.25
CA GLY A 588 5.53 -8.55 -14.79
C GLY A 588 6.77 -8.30 -13.95
N ASP A 589 6.87 -7.06 -13.50
CA ASP A 589 7.96 -6.48 -12.73
C ASP A 589 7.45 -5.22 -12.00
N GLY A 590 8.20 -4.68 -11.04
CA GLY A 590 7.82 -3.43 -10.35
C GLY A 590 7.63 -2.21 -11.26
N ASP A 591 8.17 -2.23 -12.48
CA ASP A 591 8.02 -1.16 -13.48
C ASP A 591 6.93 -1.44 -14.55
N CYS A 592 6.19 -2.54 -14.42
CA CYS A 592 5.04 -2.90 -15.25
C CYS A 592 3.74 -2.32 -14.69
N VAL A 593 2.63 -2.41 -15.45
CA VAL A 593 1.30 -2.12 -14.88
C VAL A 593 0.93 -3.19 -13.85
N PHE A 594 1.12 -4.46 -14.22
CA PHE A 594 1.12 -5.58 -13.29
C PHE A 594 2.41 -5.54 -12.46
N ALA A 595 2.41 -4.70 -11.43
CA ALA A 595 3.56 -4.31 -10.60
C ALA A 595 4.09 -5.43 -9.67
N ALA A 596 4.30 -6.64 -10.19
CA ALA A 596 4.85 -7.78 -9.47
C ALA A 596 6.34 -7.55 -9.16
N ARG A 597 6.67 -7.14 -7.94
CA ARG A 597 8.01 -6.70 -7.55
C ARG A 597 8.70 -7.75 -6.68
N ALA A 598 9.83 -8.24 -7.19
CA ALA A 598 10.77 -9.05 -6.43
C ALA A 598 11.64 -8.26 -5.44
N LEU A 599 11.96 -8.90 -4.31
CA LEU A 599 13.07 -8.50 -3.45
C LEU A 599 14.38 -8.55 -4.25
N GLY A 600 15.20 -7.50 -4.13
CA GLY A 600 16.40 -7.28 -4.94
C GLY A 600 17.30 -8.53 -4.99
N GLY A 601 17.60 -9.00 -6.21
CA GLY A 601 18.52 -10.11 -6.45
C GLY A 601 17.99 -11.54 -6.15
N THR A 602 16.76 -11.70 -5.62
CA THR A 602 16.27 -13.02 -5.18
C THR A 602 15.24 -13.67 -6.11
N GLY A 603 14.51 -12.88 -6.90
CA GLY A 603 13.35 -13.35 -7.66
C GLY A 603 12.07 -13.56 -6.83
N ALA A 604 12.14 -13.49 -5.50
CA ALA A 604 10.98 -13.62 -4.62
C ALA A 604 10.07 -12.38 -4.72
N CYS A 605 8.95 -12.51 -5.44
CA CYS A 605 7.92 -11.50 -5.58
C CYS A 605 7.06 -11.44 -4.31
N VAL A 606 7.38 -10.50 -3.43
CA VAL A 606 6.66 -10.26 -2.17
C VAL A 606 5.71 -9.07 -2.24
N HIS A 607 5.72 -8.32 -3.34
CA HIS A 607 4.91 -7.11 -3.51
C HIS A 607 4.24 -7.10 -4.88
N GLY A 608 2.99 -6.65 -4.94
CA GLY A 608 2.21 -6.56 -6.18
C GLY A 608 0.72 -6.35 -5.91
N PRO A 609 -0.16 -6.53 -6.91
CA PRO A 609 -1.60 -6.42 -6.76
C PRO A 609 -2.16 -7.29 -5.64
N VAL A 610 -2.58 -6.70 -4.52
CA VAL A 610 -3.25 -7.42 -3.41
C VAL A 610 -4.76 -7.55 -3.59
N ALA A 611 -5.28 -6.86 -4.61
CA ALA A 611 -6.55 -7.12 -5.23
C ALA A 611 -6.49 -6.60 -6.67
N ARG A 612 -7.38 -7.05 -7.54
CA ARG A 612 -7.67 -6.45 -8.84
C ARG A 612 -9.17 -6.45 -9.02
N TYR A 613 -9.76 -5.35 -9.47
CA TYR A 613 -11.19 -5.21 -9.68
C TYR A 613 -11.48 -4.45 -10.97
N VAL A 614 -12.63 -4.78 -11.55
CA VAL A 614 -13.24 -4.08 -12.69
C VAL A 614 -14.74 -4.03 -12.38
N TRP A 615 -15.21 -2.87 -11.96
CA TRP A 615 -16.61 -2.57 -11.74
C TRP A 615 -17.22 -2.12 -13.06
N ASP A 616 -18.05 -2.98 -13.66
CA ASP A 616 -18.85 -2.65 -14.83
C ASP A 616 -20.28 -2.38 -14.36
N LEU A 617 -20.72 -1.11 -14.47
CA LEU A 617 -22.04 -0.69 -14.02
C LEU A 617 -23.18 -1.30 -14.86
N ALA A 618 -22.87 -2.04 -15.93
CA ALA A 618 -23.84 -2.86 -16.66
C ALA A 618 -24.04 -4.28 -16.10
N GLY A 619 -23.31 -4.65 -15.04
CA GLY A 619 -23.52 -5.91 -14.32
C GLY A 619 -22.65 -7.09 -14.79
N ALA A 620 -21.45 -6.81 -15.29
CA ALA A 620 -20.44 -7.83 -15.62
C ALA A 620 -19.16 -7.67 -14.79
N SER A 621 -19.29 -7.16 -13.56
CA SER A 621 -18.16 -6.83 -12.69
C SER A 621 -17.30 -8.05 -12.37
N ARG A 622 -16.00 -7.80 -12.18
CA ARG A 622 -14.98 -8.83 -11.95
C ARG A 622 -14.00 -8.40 -10.88
N TRP A 623 -13.44 -9.36 -10.15
CA TRP A 623 -12.40 -9.11 -9.15
C TRP A 623 -11.51 -10.33 -8.93
N VAL A 624 -10.41 -10.18 -8.20
CA VAL A 624 -9.58 -11.29 -7.73
C VAL A 624 -8.68 -10.83 -6.59
N VAL A 625 -8.30 -11.75 -5.70
CA VAL A 625 -7.21 -11.58 -4.71
C VAL A 625 -6.08 -12.59 -4.96
N PRO A 626 -4.84 -12.34 -4.50
CA PRO A 626 -3.69 -13.22 -4.76
C PRO A 626 -3.85 -14.66 -4.25
N LEU A 627 -4.68 -14.85 -3.24
CA LEU A 627 -4.87 -16.13 -2.57
C LEU A 627 -6.33 -16.56 -2.69
N GLY A 628 -7.09 -16.56 -1.59
CA GLY A 628 -8.52 -16.86 -1.61
C GLY A 628 -9.25 -16.17 -0.46
N ALA A 629 -10.54 -16.46 -0.31
CA ALA A 629 -11.38 -15.82 0.69
C ALA A 629 -11.05 -16.26 2.13
N SER A 630 -10.51 -17.47 2.33
CA SER A 630 -10.23 -18.05 3.65
C SER A 630 -8.79 -17.84 4.11
N GLY A 631 -8.61 -17.63 5.41
CA GLY A 631 -7.31 -17.67 6.09
C GLY A 631 -6.96 -19.06 6.64
N ASP A 632 -7.88 -20.02 6.63
CA ASP A 632 -7.62 -21.40 7.05
C ASP A 632 -6.88 -22.16 5.94
N ALA A 633 -5.66 -22.62 6.22
CA ALA A 633 -4.83 -23.39 5.29
C ALA A 633 -5.48 -24.72 4.84
N ALA A 634 -6.42 -25.26 5.61
CA ALA A 634 -7.17 -26.47 5.25
C ALA A 634 -8.40 -26.17 4.36
N SER A 635 -8.78 -24.90 4.20
CA SER A 635 -9.91 -24.52 3.37
C SER A 635 -9.59 -24.66 1.88
N PRO A 636 -10.52 -25.18 1.05
CA PRO A 636 -10.36 -25.15 -0.40
C PRO A 636 -10.25 -23.71 -0.94
N HIS A 637 -10.75 -22.71 -0.20
CA HIS A 637 -10.71 -21.30 -0.56
C HIS A 637 -9.54 -20.54 0.08
N HIS A 638 -8.48 -21.24 0.49
CA HIS A 638 -7.27 -20.61 1.01
C HIS A 638 -6.46 -19.90 -0.10
N HIS A 639 -6.39 -20.51 -1.29
CA HIS A 639 -5.55 -20.06 -2.41
C HIS A 639 -6.14 -20.41 -3.78
N ASP A 640 -7.45 -20.63 -3.87
CA ASP A 640 -8.15 -21.04 -5.09
C ASP A 640 -8.16 -19.99 -6.21
N GLN A 641 -7.89 -18.72 -5.90
CA GLN A 641 -7.79 -17.66 -6.91
C GLN A 641 -6.36 -17.41 -7.39
N GLN A 642 -5.33 -18.00 -6.74
CA GLN A 642 -3.91 -17.70 -7.00
C GLN A 642 -3.51 -17.90 -8.46
N GLY A 643 -3.97 -18.99 -9.10
CA GLY A 643 -3.68 -19.25 -10.51
C GLY A 643 -4.29 -18.22 -11.46
N VAL A 644 -5.55 -17.85 -11.23
CA VAL A 644 -6.25 -16.82 -12.03
C VAL A 644 -5.58 -15.46 -11.84
N TRP A 645 -5.24 -15.10 -10.60
CA TRP A 645 -4.57 -13.85 -10.28
C TRP A 645 -3.18 -13.76 -10.95
N ALA A 646 -2.36 -14.80 -10.85
CA ALA A 646 -1.00 -14.85 -11.41
C ALA A 646 -1.01 -14.77 -12.94
N ALA A 647 -2.05 -15.31 -13.60
CA ALA A 647 -2.25 -15.19 -15.03
C ALA A 647 -2.77 -13.81 -15.49
N GLY A 648 -2.97 -12.85 -14.57
CA GLY A 648 -3.54 -11.54 -14.89
C GLY A 648 -5.07 -11.53 -15.01
N GLY A 649 -5.75 -12.64 -14.69
CA GLY A 649 -7.19 -12.78 -14.80
C GLY A 649 -7.98 -12.22 -13.63
N THR A 650 -9.30 -12.40 -13.69
CA THR A 650 -10.28 -12.07 -12.66
C THR A 650 -11.44 -13.09 -12.66
N VAL A 651 -12.12 -13.23 -11.52
CA VAL A 651 -13.35 -14.03 -11.39
C VAL A 651 -14.59 -13.10 -11.37
N PRO A 652 -15.77 -13.57 -11.81
CA PRO A 652 -17.00 -12.77 -11.78
C PRO A 652 -17.40 -12.34 -10.37
N VAL A 653 -18.09 -11.20 -10.27
CA VAL A 653 -18.72 -10.72 -9.04
C VAL A 653 -20.20 -11.06 -9.10
N LYS A 654 -20.79 -11.47 -7.97
CA LYS A 654 -22.24 -11.59 -7.88
C LYS A 654 -22.84 -10.19 -7.73
N GLU A 655 -23.46 -9.71 -8.80
CA GLU A 655 -23.96 -8.34 -8.90
C GLU A 655 -24.94 -7.95 -7.76
N PRO A 656 -24.77 -6.74 -7.19
CA PRO A 656 -25.82 -6.03 -6.47
C PRO A 656 -27.09 -5.92 -7.32
N ARG A 657 -28.25 -5.94 -6.67
CA ARG A 657 -29.56 -5.88 -7.36
C ARG A 657 -30.13 -4.48 -7.46
#